data_AF-A0A182ELK0-F1
#
_entry.id   AF-A0A182ELK0-F1
#
_cell.length_a   1.000
_cell.length_b   1.000
_cell.length_c   1.000
_cell.angle_alpha   90.00
_cell.angle_beta   90.00
_cell.angle_gamma   90.00
#
_symmetry.space_group_name_H-M   'P 1'
#
loop_
_entity.id
_entity.type
_entity.pdbx_description
1 polymer ?
#
loop_
_entity_poly.entity_id
_entity_poly.type
_entity_poly.pdbx_seq_one_letter_code
_entity_poly.pdbx_strand_id
1 'polypeptide(L)'
;MVLQCLKIVSVLDAARLDQPNCIEKIYAVIFNGPSKESFEHEYAIRVKMLLQWAVTIEREGTHRAILVAQLLAFRINHRKTFKFGSLTLQEILLEFLVTEGPDPESTDKDRFCQEFANLMLLFIELERAGVFSHDFYVKELIRTGEMLEYIPLMQKIRKRKEDKQKQHQQPFNMARSSSTFASQSSEPTAALLAGAGATPPPLVTMPSELPDERPYLWGNLSIHERLLIHLPIPQSAEYRSECNQRSLLLYGIGAERDAVKLELRRLARELAKLWQKRIVVEFSFNKPLEIRFKKRATREQVQESMAKFRSCTYYDQLVICGWCCESFIQMVQDFVDGHSCVLPTAEGLDIVLEMCELAQNIAGIMEFAEELLPLLVLVERVLLERRVDCLPSNISAQLSYVLTAYISHNYYYFLYSQNAPNIVQGLYWVIESQLKSSDSCLTGWGRTVAVFVLDAKKQLIETGLCSRKIEAKRELLKRVVPPWKPTHNIADRNLCGGQRYAYNASTFKELLDEPKRIFSFNEYRRLHAVIDGTDDARYSFVVSALLAAVRGVGSANGNDNAGIGGTTERVTGDRLVELANICGHVTAQAAQAEKYLDWCGALQALCCSSLQGGTSTFPDLLMEINVEDSTCHYNIATFYMLLAGRSCFSINALVHQLLHTALKSLLNCGIGKAPDADAEAGVCLALLVLANVICQSDQPIILSPQYTGERINSNICKADRWILTEGHLHDVGDEVCALLVTICMIADYTKHKLRDRYSDDGKSIDQRAFRREYIAELSKGVLMAMCEQEWVTQRIYRRCEDGAMDCFSSHQLRKNCLGQQLLRMALRRRSEREIVRELTICNGNSKKSLIDKLLNVLNIWNTRATYFDFKLMIREVQNFGFCSGYLYNFSH
;
A
#
# COMPACT_ATOMS: atom_id res chain seq x y z
N MET A 1 13.22 16.16 -31.25
CA MET A 1 12.19 15.20 -30.79
C MET A 1 12.52 14.57 -29.43
N VAL A 2 13.60 13.78 -29.29
CA VAL A 2 13.96 13.11 -28.01
C VAL A 2 14.01 14.06 -26.80
N LEU A 3 14.65 15.23 -26.95
CA LEU A 3 14.70 16.25 -25.90
C LEU A 3 13.29 16.73 -25.46
N GLN A 4 12.35 16.79 -26.40
CA GLN A 4 10.97 17.19 -26.10
C GLN A 4 10.26 16.10 -25.29
N CYS A 5 10.41 14.82 -25.65
CA CYS A 5 9.86 13.70 -24.88
C CYS A 5 10.44 13.67 -23.46
N LEU A 6 11.75 13.86 -23.31
CA LEU A 6 12.41 13.96 -22.01
C LEU A 6 11.89 15.15 -21.19
N LYS A 7 11.63 16.30 -21.82
CA LYS A 7 11.06 17.47 -21.14
C LYS A 7 9.64 17.21 -20.64
N ILE A 8 8.82 16.51 -21.41
CA ILE A 8 7.46 16.09 -21.02
C ILE A 8 7.53 15.16 -19.81
N VAL A 9 8.27 14.06 -19.91
CA VAL A 9 8.44 13.08 -18.83
C VAL A 9 9.00 13.76 -17.58
N SER A 10 10.00 14.64 -17.73
CA SER A 10 10.59 15.38 -16.61
C SER A 10 9.56 16.24 -15.89
N VAL A 11 8.67 16.93 -16.60
CA VAL A 11 7.65 17.79 -15.97
C VAL A 11 6.57 16.97 -15.27
N LEU A 12 6.19 15.83 -15.85
CA LEU A 12 5.19 14.93 -15.26
C LEU A 12 5.73 14.25 -14.01
N ASP A 13 6.97 13.74 -14.06
CA ASP A 13 7.62 13.10 -12.92
C ASP A 13 7.99 14.08 -11.79
N ALA A 14 8.21 15.35 -12.12
CA ALA A 14 8.45 16.42 -11.15
C ALA A 14 7.15 17.14 -10.74
N ALA A 15 5.98 16.66 -11.20
CA ALA A 15 4.70 17.28 -10.89
C ALA A 15 4.45 17.30 -9.38
N ARG A 16 4.30 18.51 -8.85
CA ARG A 16 3.91 18.74 -7.45
C ARG A 16 2.40 18.90 -7.39
N LEU A 17 1.70 17.78 -7.35
CA LEU A 17 0.23 17.72 -7.31
C LEU A 17 -0.34 18.38 -6.04
N ASP A 18 0.50 18.52 -5.02
CA ASP A 18 0.30 19.24 -3.76
C ASP A 18 0.52 20.77 -3.87
N GLN A 19 0.68 21.32 -5.07
CA GLN A 19 0.91 22.76 -5.29
C GLN A 19 -0.20 23.41 -6.13
N PRO A 20 -0.47 24.72 -5.94
CA PRO A 20 -1.52 25.41 -6.67
C PRO A 20 -1.21 25.51 -8.17
N ASN A 21 -2.27 25.48 -8.98
CA ASN A 21 -2.25 25.61 -10.44
C ASN A 21 -1.33 24.60 -11.14
N CYS A 22 -1.29 23.36 -10.63
CA CYS A 22 -0.38 22.33 -11.14
C CYS A 22 -0.71 21.94 -12.59
N ILE A 23 -2.00 21.75 -12.91
CA ILE A 23 -2.46 21.41 -14.27
C ILE A 23 -2.03 22.49 -15.26
N GLU A 24 -2.22 23.76 -14.94
CA GLU A 24 -1.88 24.89 -15.80
C GLU A 24 -0.37 24.99 -16.02
N LYS A 25 0.43 24.77 -14.97
CA LYS A 25 1.90 24.75 -15.05
C LYS A 25 2.40 23.63 -15.96
N ILE A 26 1.89 22.42 -15.77
CA ILE A 26 2.24 21.25 -16.61
C ILE A 26 1.82 21.51 -18.05
N TYR A 27 0.57 21.97 -18.24
CA TYR A 27 0.02 22.32 -19.55
C TYR A 27 0.89 23.33 -20.29
N ALA A 28 1.32 24.41 -19.62
CA ALA A 28 2.14 25.45 -20.23
C ALA A 28 3.48 24.88 -20.74
N VAL A 29 4.11 23.96 -20.00
CA VAL A 29 5.37 23.34 -20.44
C VAL A 29 5.15 22.38 -21.60
N ILE A 30 4.11 21.56 -21.55
CA ILE A 30 3.85 20.52 -22.55
C ILE A 30 3.29 21.09 -23.85
N PHE A 31 2.34 22.03 -23.78
CA PHE A 31 1.59 22.51 -24.95
C PHE A 31 1.98 23.92 -25.43
N ASN A 32 2.56 24.79 -24.59
CA ASN A 32 2.92 26.17 -24.96
C ASN A 32 4.43 26.39 -25.20
N GLY A 33 5.26 25.33 -25.24
CA GLY A 33 6.69 25.44 -25.51
C GLY A 33 7.01 26.00 -26.91
N PRO A 34 8.13 26.74 -27.08
CA PRO A 34 8.51 27.34 -28.36
C PRO A 34 8.99 26.24 -29.33
N SER A 35 8.13 25.76 -30.23
CA SER A 35 8.60 24.96 -31.36
C SER A 35 9.11 25.90 -32.44
N LYS A 36 10.43 25.92 -32.64
CA LYS A 36 11.09 26.62 -33.76
C LYS A 36 10.83 25.93 -35.11
N GLU A 37 10.38 24.68 -35.07
CA GLU A 37 10.03 23.85 -36.23
C GLU A 37 8.68 23.18 -35.97
N SER A 38 7.65 23.59 -36.70
CA SER A 38 6.32 22.98 -36.67
C SER A 38 6.27 21.85 -37.70
N PHE A 39 6.49 20.61 -37.29
CA PHE A 39 6.22 19.44 -38.14
C PHE A 39 4.84 18.85 -37.80
N GLU A 40 4.16 18.28 -38.79
CA GLU A 40 2.72 17.96 -38.75
C GLU A 40 2.28 17.08 -37.56
N HIS A 41 3.17 16.25 -37.02
CA HIS A 41 2.87 15.23 -36.01
C HIS A 41 3.35 15.58 -34.58
N GLU A 42 3.85 16.79 -34.34
CA GLU A 42 4.42 17.17 -33.03
C GLU A 42 3.40 17.02 -31.89
N TYR A 43 2.16 17.46 -32.09
CA TYR A 43 1.11 17.36 -31.06
C TYR A 43 0.69 15.91 -30.80
N ALA A 44 0.69 15.06 -31.82
CA ALA A 44 0.40 13.63 -31.65
C ALA A 44 1.42 12.98 -30.73
N ILE A 45 2.72 13.24 -30.94
CA ILE A 45 3.79 12.73 -30.07
C ILE A 45 3.61 13.20 -28.62
N ARG A 46 3.25 14.48 -28.39
CA ARG A 46 3.01 15.00 -27.04
C ARG A 46 1.87 14.27 -26.35
N VAL A 47 0.77 14.01 -27.07
CA VAL A 47 -0.36 13.24 -26.56
C VAL A 47 0.03 11.78 -26.29
N LYS A 48 0.67 11.10 -27.23
CA LYS A 48 1.12 9.71 -27.03
C LYS A 48 2.08 9.57 -25.84
N MET A 49 2.96 10.53 -25.61
CA MET A 49 3.81 10.55 -24.41
C MET A 49 3.01 10.69 -23.10
N LEU A 50 1.91 11.46 -23.09
CA LEU A 50 1.00 11.52 -21.94
C LEU A 50 0.32 10.16 -21.71
N LEU A 51 -0.18 9.53 -22.77
CA LEU A 51 -0.82 8.21 -22.71
C LEU A 51 0.16 7.15 -22.19
N GLN A 52 1.36 7.10 -22.75
CA GLN A 52 2.40 6.19 -22.31
C GLN A 52 2.81 6.46 -20.85
N TRP A 53 2.94 7.73 -20.46
CA TRP A 53 3.20 8.11 -19.07
C TRP A 53 2.04 7.80 -18.14
N ALA A 54 0.81 7.54 -18.59
CA ALA A 54 -0.25 7.02 -17.71
C ALA A 54 -0.25 5.49 -17.61
N VAL A 55 0.20 4.80 -18.66
CA VAL A 55 0.04 3.34 -18.82
C VAL A 55 1.25 2.55 -18.31
N THR A 56 2.47 3.06 -18.47
CA THR A 56 3.69 2.29 -18.17
C THR A 56 3.82 1.88 -16.69
N ILE A 57 4.39 0.69 -16.44
CA ILE A 57 4.78 0.22 -15.09
C ILE A 57 6.05 0.87 -14.54
N GLU A 58 6.76 1.63 -15.38
CA GLU A 58 7.97 2.35 -14.95
C GLU A 58 7.62 3.56 -14.05
N ARG A 59 6.34 3.85 -13.88
CA ARG A 59 5.81 4.80 -12.93
C ARG A 59 4.65 4.14 -12.19
N GLU A 60 4.37 4.63 -10.99
CA GLU A 60 3.35 4.10 -10.10
C GLU A 60 2.34 5.23 -9.79
N GLY A 61 1.22 4.88 -9.17
CA GLY A 61 0.20 5.84 -8.75
C GLY A 61 -0.98 5.97 -9.70
N THR A 62 -2.19 5.82 -9.14
CA THR A 62 -3.48 5.92 -9.85
C THR A 62 -3.80 7.33 -10.34
N HIS A 63 -3.22 8.36 -9.71
CA HIS A 63 -3.39 9.77 -10.06
C HIS A 63 -2.94 10.12 -11.48
N ARG A 64 -2.10 9.28 -12.11
CA ARG A 64 -1.56 9.51 -13.46
C ARG A 64 -2.66 9.57 -14.51
N ALA A 65 -3.66 8.69 -14.39
CA ALA A 65 -4.80 8.62 -15.30
C ALA A 65 -5.65 9.90 -15.27
N ILE A 66 -6.09 10.32 -14.08
CA ILE A 66 -6.91 11.53 -13.92
C ILE A 66 -6.12 12.79 -14.33
N LEU A 67 -4.82 12.85 -14.04
CA LEU A 67 -3.96 13.95 -14.45
C LEU A 67 -3.91 14.09 -15.98
N VAL A 68 -3.67 12.99 -16.70
CA VAL A 68 -3.64 12.99 -18.17
C VAL A 68 -4.99 13.36 -18.75
N ALA A 69 -6.08 12.81 -18.23
CA ALA A 69 -7.43 13.14 -18.66
C ALA A 69 -7.75 14.63 -18.47
N GLN A 70 -7.40 15.21 -17.32
CA GLN A 70 -7.59 16.63 -17.03
C GLN A 70 -6.72 17.54 -17.91
N LEU A 71 -5.46 17.17 -18.18
CA LEU A 71 -4.60 17.93 -19.10
C LEU A 71 -5.16 17.96 -20.52
N LEU A 72 -5.69 16.84 -21.02
CA LEU A 72 -6.31 16.76 -22.33
C LEU A 72 -7.63 17.54 -22.38
N ALA A 73 -8.46 17.43 -21.34
CA ALA A 73 -9.70 18.19 -21.23
C ALA A 73 -9.42 19.70 -21.19
N PHE A 74 -8.42 20.12 -20.40
CA PHE A 74 -7.96 21.50 -20.34
C PHE A 74 -7.48 21.98 -21.72
N ARG A 75 -6.72 21.16 -22.46
CA ARG A 75 -6.25 21.47 -23.80
C ARG A 75 -7.38 21.61 -24.83
N ILE A 76 -8.41 20.78 -24.74
CA ILE A 76 -9.59 20.84 -25.62
C ILE A 76 -10.40 22.11 -25.30
N ASN A 77 -10.68 22.36 -24.03
CA ASN A 77 -11.44 23.54 -23.58
C ASN A 77 -10.73 24.86 -23.93
N HIS A 78 -9.42 24.93 -23.70
CA HIS A 78 -8.64 26.14 -23.97
C HIS A 78 -8.57 26.49 -25.48
N ARG A 79 -8.51 25.49 -26.36
CA ARG A 79 -8.44 25.73 -27.82
C ARG A 79 -9.78 25.58 -28.54
N LYS A 80 -10.83 25.17 -27.82
CA LYS A 80 -12.18 24.86 -28.36
C LYS A 80 -12.14 23.89 -29.54
N THR A 81 -11.24 22.89 -29.48
CA THR A 81 -11.07 21.90 -30.54
C THR A 81 -10.54 20.59 -30.01
N PHE A 82 -11.08 19.49 -30.54
CA PHE A 82 -10.59 18.13 -30.33
C PHE A 82 -9.37 17.78 -31.21
N LYS A 83 -8.91 18.73 -32.03
CA LYS A 83 -7.75 18.55 -32.93
C LYS A 83 -6.42 18.91 -32.27
N PHE A 84 -5.44 18.08 -32.57
CA PHE A 84 -4.04 18.12 -32.15
C PHE A 84 -3.18 18.10 -33.41
N GLY A 85 -3.02 19.27 -34.04
CA GLY A 85 -2.51 19.35 -35.41
C GLY A 85 -3.61 19.00 -36.42
N SER A 86 -3.33 18.10 -37.34
CA SER A 86 -4.30 17.58 -38.31
C SER A 86 -5.21 16.49 -37.74
N LEU A 87 -4.74 15.77 -36.71
CA LEU A 87 -5.42 14.61 -36.11
C LEU A 87 -6.35 15.02 -34.96
N THR A 88 -7.39 14.24 -34.75
CA THR A 88 -8.24 14.25 -33.56
C THR A 88 -7.60 13.43 -32.43
N LEU A 89 -7.98 13.72 -31.19
CA LEU A 89 -7.54 12.90 -30.04
C LEU A 89 -7.86 11.41 -30.21
N GLN A 90 -9.03 11.11 -30.80
CA GLN A 90 -9.44 9.73 -31.04
C GLN A 90 -8.50 9.01 -32.02
N GLU A 91 -8.16 9.66 -33.14
CA GLU A 91 -7.23 9.07 -34.12
C GLU A 91 -5.87 8.78 -33.48
N ILE A 92 -5.37 9.70 -32.63
CA ILE A 92 -4.12 9.51 -31.89
C ILE A 92 -4.23 8.34 -30.88
N LEU A 93 -5.35 8.21 -30.18
CA LEU A 93 -5.60 7.10 -29.25
C LEU A 93 -5.63 5.75 -29.97
N LEU A 94 -6.33 5.67 -31.10
CA LEU A 94 -6.39 4.46 -31.92
C LEU A 94 -5.02 4.06 -32.45
N GLU A 95 -4.25 5.03 -32.96
CA GLU A 95 -2.88 4.81 -33.40
C GLU A 95 -2.00 4.33 -32.24
N PHE A 96 -2.07 4.99 -31.07
CA PHE A 96 -1.32 4.62 -29.87
C PHE A 96 -1.58 3.17 -29.45
N LEU A 97 -2.84 2.73 -29.42
CA LEU A 97 -3.20 1.37 -29.02
C LEU A 97 -2.54 0.28 -29.89
N VAL A 98 -2.29 0.58 -31.17
CA VAL A 98 -1.69 -0.36 -32.12
C VAL A 98 -0.17 -0.25 -32.13
N THR A 99 0.39 0.95 -31.95
CA THR A 99 1.83 1.19 -32.12
C THR A 99 2.64 1.15 -30.82
N GLU A 100 2.07 1.62 -29.72
CA GLU A 100 2.81 1.97 -28.49
C GLU A 100 2.14 1.45 -27.20
N GLY A 101 0.88 1.00 -27.28
CA GLY A 101 0.12 0.48 -26.16
C GLY A 101 0.67 -0.86 -25.60
N PRO A 102 0.02 -1.39 -24.55
CA PRO A 102 0.44 -2.65 -23.92
C PRO A 102 0.51 -3.80 -24.93
N ASP A 103 1.68 -4.44 -25.03
CA ASP A 103 1.94 -5.50 -26.00
C ASP A 103 1.49 -6.88 -25.45
N PRO A 104 0.43 -7.49 -26.01
CA PRO A 104 -0.03 -8.81 -25.58
C PRO A 104 0.89 -9.96 -25.98
N GLU A 105 1.85 -9.74 -26.88
CA GLU A 105 2.84 -10.72 -27.32
C GLU A 105 4.14 -10.67 -26.50
N SER A 106 4.23 -9.76 -25.52
CA SER A 106 5.35 -9.65 -24.58
C SER A 106 5.65 -10.97 -23.87
N THR A 107 6.94 -11.29 -23.74
CA THR A 107 7.41 -12.41 -22.92
C THR A 107 7.14 -12.20 -21.43
N ASP A 108 7.11 -10.93 -21.01
CA ASP A 108 6.77 -10.52 -19.66
C ASP A 108 5.26 -10.27 -19.57
N LYS A 109 4.55 -11.30 -19.13
CA LYS A 109 3.09 -11.30 -18.98
C LYS A 109 2.63 -10.41 -17.83
N ASP A 110 3.36 -10.38 -16.72
CA ASP A 110 2.99 -9.59 -15.56
C ASP A 110 3.02 -8.11 -15.91
N ARG A 111 4.04 -7.68 -16.66
CA ARG A 111 4.11 -6.33 -17.23
C ARG A 111 2.89 -6.01 -18.10
N PHE A 112 2.52 -6.87 -19.04
CA PHE A 112 1.36 -6.65 -19.90
C PHE A 112 0.08 -6.45 -19.07
N CYS A 113 -0.15 -7.31 -18.07
CA CYS A 113 -1.34 -7.23 -17.22
C CYS A 113 -1.43 -5.91 -16.45
N GLN A 114 -0.33 -5.47 -15.85
CA GLN A 114 -0.28 -4.21 -15.12
C GLN A 114 -0.44 -2.99 -16.06
N GLU A 115 0.24 -2.97 -17.21
CA GLU A 115 0.08 -1.89 -18.20
C GLU A 115 -1.35 -1.87 -18.75
N PHE A 116 -1.96 -3.03 -19.00
CA PHE A 116 -3.36 -3.12 -19.43
C PHE A 116 -4.34 -2.66 -18.33
N ALA A 117 -4.07 -2.94 -17.05
CA ALA A 117 -4.85 -2.40 -15.93
C ALA A 117 -4.79 -0.86 -15.89
N ASN A 118 -3.60 -0.30 -16.01
CA ASN A 118 -3.39 1.16 -16.08
C ASN A 118 -4.10 1.77 -17.31
N LEU A 119 -4.12 1.04 -18.44
CA LEU A 119 -4.89 1.43 -19.61
C LEU A 119 -6.39 1.50 -19.31
N MET A 120 -6.95 0.51 -18.60
CA MET A 120 -8.38 0.54 -18.23
C MET A 120 -8.69 1.75 -17.34
N LEU A 121 -7.85 2.02 -16.34
CA LEU A 121 -7.98 3.20 -15.48
C LEU A 121 -7.91 4.50 -16.30
N LEU A 122 -6.96 4.61 -17.24
CA LEU A 122 -6.84 5.76 -18.12
C LEU A 122 -8.11 5.99 -18.93
N PHE A 123 -8.66 4.94 -19.56
CA PHE A 123 -9.87 5.08 -20.36
C PHE A 123 -11.10 5.46 -19.54
N ILE A 124 -11.25 4.94 -18.31
CA ILE A 124 -12.29 5.39 -17.37
C ILE A 124 -12.19 6.91 -17.18
N GLU A 125 -10.98 7.42 -16.93
CA GLU A 125 -10.79 8.87 -16.72
C GLU A 125 -10.98 9.70 -18.00
N LEU A 126 -10.59 9.19 -19.16
CA LEU A 126 -10.84 9.86 -20.44
C LEU A 126 -12.34 9.96 -20.77
N GLU A 127 -13.11 8.93 -20.45
CA GLU A 127 -14.59 8.94 -20.57
C GLU A 127 -15.20 9.96 -19.61
N ARG A 128 -14.78 9.94 -18.33
CA ARG A 128 -15.28 10.87 -17.30
C ARG A 128 -14.93 12.33 -17.58
N ALA A 129 -13.76 12.58 -18.14
CA ALA A 129 -13.34 13.91 -18.56
C ALA A 129 -14.02 14.37 -19.87
N GLY A 130 -14.81 13.51 -20.52
CA GLY A 130 -15.52 13.81 -21.76
C GLY A 130 -14.59 13.99 -22.97
N VAL A 131 -13.38 13.42 -22.91
CA VAL A 131 -12.37 13.53 -23.99
C VAL A 131 -12.30 12.29 -24.88
N PHE A 132 -12.90 11.17 -24.44
CA PHE A 132 -13.08 9.96 -25.22
C PHE A 132 -14.56 9.59 -25.32
N SER A 133 -14.98 9.07 -26.47
CA SER A 133 -16.34 8.59 -26.71
C SER A 133 -16.32 7.13 -27.16
N HIS A 134 -16.89 6.25 -26.33
CA HIS A 134 -17.05 4.83 -26.65
C HIS A 134 -17.90 4.61 -27.91
N ASP A 135 -19.01 5.34 -28.07
CA ASP A 135 -19.86 5.23 -29.26
C ASP A 135 -19.09 5.57 -30.55
N PHE A 136 -18.31 6.65 -30.54
CA PHE A 136 -17.48 7.02 -31.68
C PHE A 136 -16.39 5.98 -31.96
N TYR A 137 -15.73 5.48 -30.91
CA TYR A 137 -14.75 4.40 -31.01
C TYR A 137 -15.32 3.18 -31.71
N VAL A 138 -16.47 2.69 -31.25
CA VAL A 138 -17.11 1.49 -31.80
C VAL A 138 -17.57 1.70 -33.25
N LYS A 139 -18.16 2.85 -33.56
CA LYS A 139 -18.57 3.19 -34.94
C LYS A 139 -17.37 3.17 -35.89
N GLU A 140 -16.23 3.67 -35.45
CA GLU A 140 -15.00 3.67 -36.22
C GLU A 140 -14.49 2.25 -36.47
N LEU A 141 -14.50 1.37 -35.47
CA LEU A 141 -14.12 -0.04 -35.64
C LEU A 141 -15.03 -0.80 -36.61
N ILE A 142 -16.32 -0.46 -36.65
CA ILE A 142 -17.25 -1.02 -37.63
C ILE A 142 -16.92 -0.46 -39.03
N ARG A 143 -16.66 0.84 -39.13
CA ARG A 143 -16.32 1.52 -40.37
C ARG A 143 -15.03 0.99 -41.01
N THR A 144 -14.01 0.67 -40.21
CA THR A 144 -12.74 0.11 -40.67
C THR A 144 -12.81 -1.40 -40.94
N GLY A 145 -13.89 -2.06 -40.53
CA GLY A 145 -14.08 -3.50 -40.70
C GLY A 145 -13.36 -4.37 -39.66
N GLU A 146 -12.81 -3.76 -38.61
CA GLU A 146 -12.21 -4.47 -37.47
C GLU A 146 -13.28 -5.22 -36.65
N MET A 147 -14.48 -4.62 -36.55
CA MET A 147 -15.66 -5.20 -35.94
C MET A 147 -16.79 -5.37 -36.96
N LEU A 148 -17.56 -6.45 -36.83
CA LEU A 148 -18.70 -6.74 -37.70
C LEU A 148 -19.98 -6.70 -36.89
N GLU A 149 -20.94 -5.88 -37.30
CA GLU A 149 -22.21 -5.72 -36.59
C GLU A 149 -23.07 -6.99 -36.56
N TYR A 150 -22.96 -7.82 -37.60
CA TYR A 150 -23.77 -9.02 -37.81
C TYR A 150 -23.10 -10.32 -37.32
N ILE A 151 -21.81 -10.29 -36.92
CA ILE A 151 -21.11 -11.45 -36.37
C ILE A 151 -20.62 -11.11 -34.95
N PRO A 152 -21.31 -11.59 -33.91
CA PRO A 152 -20.90 -11.37 -32.54
C PRO A 152 -19.47 -11.85 -32.27
N LEU A 153 -18.68 -11.03 -31.58
CA LEU A 153 -17.27 -11.31 -31.32
C LEU A 153 -17.07 -12.64 -30.57
N MET A 154 -17.94 -12.97 -29.61
CA MET A 154 -17.79 -14.20 -28.83
C MET A 154 -17.98 -15.46 -29.69
N GLN A 155 -18.83 -15.40 -30.71
CA GLN A 155 -18.98 -16.49 -31.68
C GLN A 155 -17.73 -16.64 -32.55
N LYS A 156 -17.16 -15.51 -33.01
CA LYS A 156 -15.90 -15.47 -33.76
C LYS A 156 -14.75 -16.08 -32.96
N ILE A 157 -14.64 -15.75 -31.68
CA ILE A 157 -13.62 -16.30 -30.77
C ILE A 157 -13.78 -17.81 -30.60
N ARG A 158 -15.01 -18.32 -30.38
CA ARG A 158 -15.28 -19.76 -30.28
C ARG A 158 -14.88 -20.50 -31.56
N LYS A 159 -15.29 -20.00 -32.72
CA LYS A 159 -14.95 -20.58 -34.02
C LYS A 159 -13.43 -20.65 -34.24
N ARG A 160 -12.68 -19.58 -33.91
CA ARG A 160 -11.21 -19.59 -33.96
C ARG A 160 -10.59 -20.66 -33.05
N LYS A 161 -11.17 -20.91 -31.87
CA LYS A 161 -10.71 -21.97 -30.95
C LYS A 161 -10.99 -23.36 -31.51
N GLU A 162 -12.18 -23.59 -32.06
CA GLU A 162 -12.57 -24.84 -32.71
C GLU A 162 -11.70 -25.15 -33.94
N ASP A 163 -11.43 -24.16 -34.79
CA ASP A 163 -10.61 -24.33 -35.99
C ASP A 163 -9.15 -24.66 -35.63
N LYS A 164 -8.61 -24.05 -34.56
CA LYS A 164 -7.29 -24.44 -34.02
C LYS A 164 -7.26 -25.86 -33.47
N GLN A 165 -8.33 -26.31 -32.81
CA GLN A 165 -8.45 -27.69 -32.32
C GLN A 165 -8.54 -28.70 -33.48
N LYS A 166 -9.28 -28.36 -34.55
CA LYS A 166 -9.38 -29.19 -35.76
C LYS A 166 -8.07 -29.29 -36.53
N GLN A 167 -7.28 -28.22 -36.58
CA GLN A 167 -5.93 -28.24 -37.20
C GLN A 167 -4.94 -29.14 -36.43
N HIS A 168 -5.07 -29.27 -35.11
CA HIS A 168 -4.23 -30.17 -34.31
C HIS A 168 -4.67 -31.65 -34.37
N GLN A 169 -5.79 -31.98 -35.04
CA GLN A 169 -6.35 -33.33 -35.15
C GLN A 169 -6.25 -33.95 -36.55
N GLN A 170 -5.55 -33.33 -37.51
CA GLN A 170 -5.27 -33.99 -38.81
C GLN A 170 -4.12 -35.01 -38.68
N PRO A 171 -4.29 -36.26 -39.14
CA PRO A 171 -3.26 -37.30 -39.02
C PRO A 171 -2.18 -37.12 -40.10
N PHE A 172 -1.00 -36.63 -39.70
CA PHE A 172 0.21 -36.80 -40.51
C PHE A 172 0.76 -38.22 -40.29
N ASN A 173 0.60 -39.08 -41.30
CA ASN A 173 1.28 -40.37 -41.40
C ASN A 173 2.72 -40.17 -41.91
N MET A 174 3.72 -40.21 -41.01
CA MET A 174 4.91 -41.08 -41.06
C MET A 174 6.03 -40.57 -40.13
N ALA A 175 6.62 -41.54 -39.40
CA ALA A 175 7.87 -41.52 -38.65
C ALA A 175 7.88 -40.86 -37.24
N ARG A 176 7.56 -41.71 -36.26
CA ARG A 176 7.92 -41.72 -34.83
C ARG A 176 9.03 -40.74 -34.38
N SER A 177 8.69 -39.89 -33.41
CA SER A 177 9.37 -39.87 -32.10
C SER A 177 8.52 -39.15 -31.03
N SER A 178 8.34 -39.85 -29.91
CA SER A 178 7.95 -39.42 -28.56
C SER A 178 6.90 -38.31 -28.37
N SER A 179 5.73 -38.75 -27.92
CA SER A 179 4.68 -38.00 -27.25
C SER A 179 5.17 -37.10 -26.10
N THR A 180 4.72 -35.85 -26.07
CA THR A 180 4.64 -35.05 -24.85
C THR A 180 3.22 -34.51 -24.72
N PHE A 181 2.45 -35.12 -23.82
CA PHE A 181 1.15 -34.60 -23.38
C PHE A 181 1.38 -33.27 -22.66
N ALA A 182 0.67 -32.22 -23.10
CA ALA A 182 0.56 -30.98 -22.36
C ALA A 182 -0.33 -31.20 -21.14
N SER A 183 0.28 -31.52 -20.01
CA SER A 183 -0.37 -31.40 -18.70
C SER A 183 -0.43 -29.92 -18.31
N GLN A 184 -1.64 -29.44 -18.07
CA GLN A 184 -1.86 -28.27 -17.22
C GLN A 184 -1.22 -28.56 -15.86
N SER A 185 -0.10 -27.90 -15.55
CA SER A 185 0.41 -27.81 -14.20
C SER A 185 -0.26 -26.61 -13.54
N SER A 186 -1.37 -26.87 -12.85
CA SER A 186 -1.62 -26.21 -11.57
C SER A 186 -0.42 -26.49 -10.68
N GLU A 187 0.28 -25.45 -10.20
CA GLU A 187 1.18 -25.58 -9.06
C GLU A 187 0.39 -25.38 -7.77
N PRO A 188 0.01 -26.46 -7.07
CA PRO A 188 -0.02 -26.44 -5.62
C PRO A 188 1.32 -26.99 -5.12
N THR A 189 1.94 -26.30 -4.18
CA THR A 189 2.94 -26.87 -3.26
C THR A 189 4.25 -27.39 -3.90
N ALA A 190 5.17 -26.47 -4.20
CA ALA A 190 6.61 -26.76 -4.20
C ALA A 190 7.13 -26.94 -2.75
N ALA A 191 6.65 -27.99 -2.08
CA ALA A 191 7.21 -28.48 -0.84
C ALA A 191 6.78 -29.94 -0.68
N LEU A 192 7.53 -30.89 -1.28
CA LEU A 192 7.69 -32.24 -0.72
C LEU A 192 8.66 -33.19 -1.45
N LEU A 193 9.30 -32.86 -2.58
CA LEU A 193 10.23 -33.81 -3.22
C LEU A 193 11.50 -33.15 -3.81
N ALA A 194 12.37 -32.63 -2.94
CA ALA A 194 13.78 -32.39 -3.29
C ALA A 194 14.67 -33.31 -2.45
N GLY A 195 14.88 -34.52 -2.94
CA GLY A 195 15.92 -35.42 -2.45
C GLY A 195 17.29 -34.96 -2.96
N ALA A 196 18.23 -34.80 -2.04
CA ALA A 196 19.69 -34.73 -2.22
C ALA A 196 20.23 -33.70 -3.22
N GLY A 197 20.51 -32.48 -2.73
CA GLY A 197 21.37 -31.50 -3.42
C GLY A 197 20.92 -30.05 -3.39
N ALA A 198 19.82 -29.71 -2.71
CA ALA A 198 19.33 -28.34 -2.66
C ALA A 198 20.10 -27.51 -1.63
N THR A 199 20.67 -26.39 -2.07
CA THR A 199 21.05 -25.29 -1.18
C THR A 199 19.88 -24.95 -0.26
N PRO A 200 20.10 -24.65 1.03
CA PRO A 200 19.03 -24.25 1.92
C PRO A 200 18.30 -23.03 1.33
N PRO A 201 16.95 -22.97 1.45
CA PRO A 201 16.20 -21.81 0.95
C PRO A 201 16.72 -20.53 1.62
N PRO A 202 16.82 -19.41 0.88
CA PRO A 202 17.32 -18.16 1.44
C PRO A 202 16.46 -17.71 2.64
N LEU A 203 17.06 -17.04 3.62
CA LEU A 203 16.34 -16.54 4.80
C LEU A 203 15.26 -15.53 4.41
N VAL A 204 15.58 -14.72 3.39
CA VAL A 204 14.75 -13.62 2.92
C VAL A 204 14.49 -13.73 1.42
N THR A 205 13.22 -13.69 1.03
CA THR A 205 12.79 -13.53 -0.37
C THR A 205 11.85 -12.33 -0.53
N MET A 206 11.76 -11.80 -1.75
CA MET A 206 10.81 -10.72 -2.05
C MET A 206 9.44 -11.31 -2.40
N PRO A 207 8.32 -10.68 -2.00
CA PRO A 207 6.99 -11.11 -2.42
C PRO A 207 6.85 -11.14 -3.95
N SER A 208 6.26 -12.22 -4.47
CA SER A 208 5.81 -12.32 -5.86
C SER A 208 4.38 -11.82 -5.99
N GLU A 209 4.03 -11.28 -7.15
CA GLU A 209 2.65 -10.93 -7.45
C GLU A 209 1.86 -12.19 -7.82
N LEU A 210 0.55 -12.14 -7.58
CA LEU A 210 -0.35 -13.19 -8.04
C LEU A 210 -0.56 -13.05 -9.55
N PRO A 211 -0.62 -14.16 -10.30
CA PRO A 211 -0.88 -14.11 -11.73
C PRO A 211 -2.26 -13.48 -12.00
N ASP A 212 -2.37 -12.68 -13.07
CA ASP A 212 -3.67 -12.15 -13.50
C ASP A 212 -4.48 -13.25 -14.20
N GLU A 213 -5.56 -13.67 -13.57
CA GLU A 213 -6.46 -14.73 -14.03
C GLU A 213 -7.61 -14.21 -14.92
N ARG A 214 -7.64 -12.92 -15.27
CA ARG A 214 -8.74 -12.36 -16.07
C ARG A 214 -8.81 -13.03 -17.45
N PRO A 215 -10.02 -13.43 -17.88
CA PRO A 215 -10.20 -14.11 -19.15
C PRO A 215 -9.97 -13.14 -20.31
N TYR A 216 -9.61 -13.67 -21.48
CA TYR A 216 -9.44 -12.91 -22.72
C TYR A 216 -8.33 -11.83 -22.74
N LEU A 217 -7.52 -11.72 -21.69
CA LEU A 217 -6.25 -11.00 -21.76
C LEU A 217 -5.28 -11.71 -22.73
N TRP A 218 -5.30 -13.04 -22.70
CA TRP A 218 -4.42 -13.90 -23.48
C TRP A 218 -5.08 -14.44 -24.75
N GLY A 219 -4.25 -14.86 -25.71
CA GLY A 219 -4.66 -15.52 -26.95
C GLY A 219 -4.63 -14.61 -28.17
N ASN A 220 -5.00 -15.16 -29.33
CA ASN A 220 -4.96 -14.45 -30.61
C ASN A 220 -6.21 -13.56 -30.78
N LEU A 221 -6.21 -12.44 -30.05
CA LEU A 221 -7.16 -11.33 -30.13
C LEU A 221 -6.42 -10.07 -30.56
N SER A 222 -7.08 -9.15 -31.25
CA SER A 222 -6.53 -7.79 -31.45
C SER A 222 -6.67 -6.94 -30.19
N ILE A 223 -5.95 -5.81 -30.12
CA ILE A 223 -6.12 -4.86 -29.01
C ILE A 223 -7.55 -4.31 -28.94
N HIS A 224 -8.18 -4.08 -30.10
CA HIS A 224 -9.57 -3.62 -30.19
C HIS A 224 -10.58 -4.68 -29.76
N GLU A 225 -10.34 -5.96 -30.07
CA GLU A 225 -11.12 -7.08 -29.54
C GLU A 225 -11.00 -7.20 -28.01
N ARG A 226 -9.79 -7.01 -27.46
CA ARG A 226 -9.60 -6.95 -25.99
C ARG A 226 -10.31 -5.76 -25.37
N LEU A 227 -10.20 -4.57 -25.95
CA LEU A 227 -10.86 -3.38 -25.44
C LEU A 227 -12.38 -3.50 -25.49
N LEU A 228 -12.97 -4.01 -26.58
CA LEU A 228 -14.42 -4.25 -26.61
C LEU A 228 -14.88 -5.19 -25.48
N ILE A 229 -14.05 -6.17 -25.09
CA ILE A 229 -14.33 -7.10 -23.99
C ILE A 229 -14.10 -6.44 -22.61
N HIS A 230 -13.01 -5.71 -22.42
CA HIS A 230 -12.58 -5.26 -21.09
C HIS A 230 -12.93 -3.82 -20.75
N LEU A 231 -13.01 -2.92 -21.73
CA LEU A 231 -13.17 -1.48 -21.53
C LEU A 231 -14.36 -1.20 -20.62
N PRO A 232 -14.14 -0.68 -19.41
CA PRO A 232 -15.22 -0.35 -18.49
C PRO A 232 -16.00 0.85 -19.04
N ILE A 233 -17.33 0.74 -19.09
CA ILE A 233 -18.23 1.82 -19.48
C ILE A 233 -19.04 2.21 -18.25
N PRO A 234 -19.17 3.51 -17.90
CA PRO A 234 -20.02 3.95 -16.80
C PRO A 234 -21.43 3.35 -16.88
N GLN A 235 -21.99 2.99 -15.74
CA GLN A 235 -23.30 2.33 -15.66
C GLN A 235 -24.47 3.31 -15.40
N SER A 236 -24.20 4.62 -15.47
CA SER A 236 -25.23 5.65 -15.33
C SER A 236 -26.20 5.62 -16.53
N ALA A 237 -27.39 6.20 -16.35
CA ALA A 237 -28.44 6.19 -17.37
C ALA A 237 -28.00 6.77 -18.73
N GLU A 238 -27.04 7.69 -18.71
CA GLU A 238 -26.49 8.38 -19.88
C GLU A 238 -25.74 7.44 -20.82
N TYR A 239 -25.10 6.39 -20.30
CA TYR A 239 -24.26 5.45 -21.06
C TYR A 239 -25.01 4.17 -21.47
N ARG A 240 -26.34 4.16 -21.32
CA ARG A 240 -27.18 2.98 -21.59
C ARG A 240 -27.10 2.54 -23.05
N SER A 241 -26.93 3.48 -23.99
CA SER A 241 -26.81 3.18 -25.42
C SER A 241 -25.51 2.43 -25.71
N GLU A 242 -24.40 2.90 -25.16
CA GLU A 242 -23.04 2.38 -25.28
C GLU A 242 -22.95 0.97 -24.68
N CYS A 243 -23.49 0.78 -23.49
CA CYS A 243 -23.58 -0.54 -22.84
C CYS A 243 -24.39 -1.54 -23.71
N ASN A 244 -25.48 -1.07 -24.32
CA ASN A 244 -26.28 -1.90 -25.22
C ASN A 244 -25.56 -2.23 -26.51
N GLN A 245 -24.89 -1.26 -27.13
CA GLN A 245 -24.10 -1.41 -28.35
C GLN A 245 -22.95 -2.41 -28.14
N ARG A 246 -22.19 -2.28 -27.05
CA ARG A 246 -21.16 -3.24 -26.66
C ARG A 246 -21.74 -4.65 -26.51
N SER A 247 -22.86 -4.76 -25.78
CA SER A 247 -23.52 -6.05 -25.52
C SER A 247 -24.00 -6.72 -26.82
N LEU A 248 -24.49 -5.94 -27.78
CA LEU A 248 -24.88 -6.42 -29.11
C LEU A 248 -23.68 -6.93 -29.91
N LEU A 249 -22.57 -6.20 -29.93
CA LEU A 249 -21.37 -6.62 -30.65
C LEU A 249 -20.68 -7.85 -30.06
N LEU A 250 -20.77 -8.04 -28.74
CA LEU A 250 -20.18 -9.21 -28.09
C LEU A 250 -21.04 -10.47 -28.27
N TYR A 251 -22.36 -10.37 -28.07
CA TYR A 251 -23.25 -11.54 -27.93
C TYR A 251 -24.38 -11.61 -28.96
N GLY A 252 -24.61 -10.57 -29.74
CA GLY A 252 -25.74 -10.46 -30.67
C GLY A 252 -27.08 -10.25 -29.97
N ILE A 253 -28.15 -10.50 -30.72
CA ILE A 253 -29.53 -10.50 -30.21
C ILE A 253 -29.89 -11.95 -29.86
N GLY A 254 -30.18 -12.25 -28.60
CA GLY A 254 -30.66 -13.58 -28.20
C GLY A 254 -30.30 -13.98 -26.77
N ALA A 255 -30.55 -15.25 -26.46
CA ALA A 255 -30.48 -15.82 -25.11
C ALA A 255 -29.09 -15.74 -24.44
N GLU A 256 -28.01 -15.76 -25.23
CA GLU A 256 -26.64 -15.68 -24.70
C GLU A 256 -26.40 -14.34 -23.96
N ARG A 257 -26.89 -13.24 -24.52
CA ARG A 257 -26.80 -11.90 -23.93
C ARG A 257 -27.48 -11.84 -22.56
N ASP A 258 -28.67 -12.44 -22.46
CA ASP A 258 -29.45 -12.43 -21.22
C ASP A 258 -28.87 -13.39 -20.17
N ALA A 259 -28.30 -14.51 -20.61
CA ALA A 259 -27.60 -15.46 -19.74
C ALA A 259 -26.40 -14.80 -19.05
N VAL A 260 -25.57 -14.04 -19.78
CA VAL A 260 -24.42 -13.32 -19.20
C VAL A 260 -24.87 -12.34 -18.13
N LYS A 261 -25.89 -11.51 -18.41
CA LYS A 261 -26.44 -10.57 -17.41
C LYS A 261 -26.97 -11.26 -16.17
N LEU A 262 -27.61 -12.43 -16.33
CA LEU A 262 -28.12 -13.21 -15.20
C LEU A 262 -26.99 -13.76 -14.34
N GLU A 263 -25.91 -14.25 -14.94
CA GLU A 263 -24.73 -14.74 -14.22
C GLU A 263 -24.02 -13.60 -13.46
N LEU A 264 -23.85 -12.43 -14.06
CA LEU A 264 -23.30 -11.26 -13.34
C LEU A 264 -24.15 -10.89 -12.12
N ARG A 265 -25.48 -10.87 -12.26
CA ARG A 265 -26.40 -10.61 -11.13
C ARG A 265 -26.35 -11.70 -10.08
N ARG A 266 -26.16 -12.95 -10.49
CA ARG A 266 -26.00 -14.09 -9.56
C ARG A 266 -24.73 -13.90 -8.74
N LEU A 267 -23.60 -13.59 -9.37
CA LEU A 267 -22.33 -13.35 -8.70
C LEU A 267 -22.39 -12.13 -7.77
N ALA A 268 -22.96 -11.00 -8.21
CA ALA A 268 -23.14 -9.82 -7.37
C ALA A 268 -23.99 -10.13 -6.12
N ARG A 269 -25.06 -10.92 -6.25
CA ARG A 269 -25.86 -11.37 -5.08
C ARG A 269 -25.12 -12.36 -4.18
N GLU A 270 -24.21 -13.17 -4.72
CA GLU A 270 -23.36 -14.06 -3.92
C GLU A 270 -22.38 -13.24 -3.07
N LEU A 271 -21.70 -12.28 -3.70
CA LEU A 271 -20.80 -11.33 -3.03
C LEU A 271 -21.55 -10.52 -1.96
N ALA A 272 -22.70 -9.94 -2.31
CA ALA A 272 -23.50 -9.13 -1.38
C ALA A 272 -23.94 -9.89 -0.12
N LYS A 273 -24.13 -11.21 -0.18
CA LYS A 273 -24.45 -12.01 1.00
C LYS A 273 -23.34 -11.98 2.06
N LEU A 274 -22.09 -11.70 1.68
CA LEU A 274 -20.98 -11.57 2.62
C LEU A 274 -21.27 -10.48 3.65
N TRP A 275 -21.57 -9.25 3.22
CA TRP A 275 -21.87 -8.14 4.12
C TRP A 275 -23.35 -8.01 4.51
N GLN A 276 -24.28 -8.68 3.82
CA GLN A 276 -25.71 -8.66 4.20
C GLN A 276 -26.09 -9.72 5.25
N LYS A 277 -25.39 -10.86 5.27
CA LYS A 277 -25.81 -12.04 6.08
C LYS A 277 -24.68 -12.74 6.82
N ARG A 278 -23.44 -12.64 6.35
CA ARG A 278 -22.32 -13.43 6.88
C ARG A 278 -21.43 -12.65 7.83
N ILE A 279 -21.16 -11.38 7.58
CA ILE A 279 -20.27 -10.53 8.36
C ILE A 279 -21.02 -9.24 8.71
N VAL A 280 -21.85 -9.31 9.76
CA VAL A 280 -22.82 -8.26 10.11
C VAL A 280 -22.77 -7.89 11.59
N VAL A 281 -23.25 -6.69 11.90
CA VAL A 281 -23.58 -6.28 13.27
C VAL A 281 -25.09 -6.26 13.41
N GLU A 282 -25.62 -7.01 14.37
CA GLU A 282 -27.06 -7.04 14.70
C GLU A 282 -27.34 -6.32 16.02
N PHE A 283 -28.40 -5.53 16.03
CA PHE A 283 -28.87 -4.80 17.21
C PHE A 283 -30.19 -5.38 17.71
N SER A 284 -30.30 -5.52 19.01
CA SER A 284 -31.57 -5.86 19.66
C SER A 284 -32.13 -4.61 20.33
N PHE A 285 -32.98 -3.83 19.63
CA PHE A 285 -33.52 -2.60 20.22
C PHE A 285 -34.44 -2.83 21.43
N ASN A 286 -34.99 -4.04 21.58
CA ASN A 286 -35.75 -4.44 22.78
C ASN A 286 -34.84 -4.79 23.97
N LYS A 287 -33.54 -5.00 23.73
CA LYS A 287 -32.50 -5.26 24.72
C LYS A 287 -31.23 -4.50 24.31
N PRO A 288 -31.14 -3.17 24.55
CA PRO A 288 -30.09 -2.31 24.00
C PRO A 288 -28.63 -2.69 24.35
N LEU A 289 -28.47 -3.60 25.32
CA LEU A 289 -27.18 -4.18 25.74
C LEU A 289 -26.72 -5.33 24.83
N GLU A 290 -27.61 -5.93 24.02
CA GLU A 290 -27.28 -7.07 23.14
C GLU A 290 -26.94 -6.57 21.72
N ILE A 291 -25.67 -6.21 21.52
CA ILE A 291 -25.08 -5.99 20.19
C ILE A 291 -24.31 -7.26 19.81
N ARG A 292 -24.61 -7.84 18.64
CA ARG A 292 -23.97 -9.09 18.20
C ARG A 292 -23.22 -8.90 16.90
N PHE A 293 -21.90 -9.07 16.95
CA PHE A 293 -21.09 -9.26 15.76
C PHE A 293 -21.20 -10.73 15.31
N LYS A 294 -21.63 -10.96 14.07
CA LYS A 294 -21.72 -12.30 13.47
C LYS A 294 -20.74 -12.39 12.31
N LYS A 295 -19.66 -13.17 12.49
CA LYS A 295 -18.72 -13.59 11.43
C LYS A 295 -18.93 -15.07 11.11
N ARG A 296 -19.80 -15.33 10.14
CA ARG A 296 -20.18 -16.67 9.66
C ARG A 296 -19.48 -17.08 8.38
N ALA A 297 -18.76 -16.17 7.72
CA ALA A 297 -17.92 -16.50 6.57
C ALA A 297 -16.50 -16.81 7.05
N THR A 298 -15.96 -17.94 6.62
CA THR A 298 -14.53 -18.22 6.81
C THR A 298 -13.70 -17.44 5.81
N ARG A 299 -12.40 -17.33 6.07
CA ARG A 299 -11.46 -16.66 5.17
C ARG A 299 -11.46 -17.29 3.78
N GLU A 300 -11.45 -18.62 3.72
CA GLU A 300 -11.43 -19.38 2.47
C GLU A 300 -12.67 -19.08 1.64
N GLN A 301 -13.84 -18.95 2.27
CA GLN A 301 -15.09 -18.60 1.59
C GLN A 301 -15.07 -17.18 0.99
N VAL A 302 -14.49 -16.22 1.71
CA VAL A 302 -14.29 -14.86 1.19
C VAL A 302 -13.31 -14.88 0.01
N GLN A 303 -12.18 -15.59 0.16
CA GLN A 303 -11.18 -15.72 -0.90
C GLN A 303 -11.73 -16.41 -2.15
N GLU A 304 -12.53 -17.46 -2.01
CA GLU A 304 -13.19 -18.15 -3.13
C GLU A 304 -14.15 -17.20 -3.87
N SER A 305 -14.97 -16.45 -3.12
CA SER A 305 -15.90 -15.47 -3.70
C SER A 305 -15.14 -14.37 -4.46
N MET A 306 -14.06 -13.86 -3.86
CA MET A 306 -13.21 -12.86 -4.49
C MET A 306 -12.41 -13.42 -5.69
N ALA A 307 -12.05 -14.69 -5.71
CA ALA A 307 -11.43 -15.34 -6.88
C ALA A 307 -12.38 -15.39 -8.09
N LYS A 308 -13.68 -15.68 -7.85
CA LYS A 308 -14.72 -15.59 -8.91
C LYS A 308 -14.85 -14.17 -9.46
N PHE A 309 -14.73 -13.17 -8.59
CA PHE A 309 -14.74 -11.76 -9.01
C PHE A 309 -13.47 -11.38 -9.80
N ARG A 310 -12.28 -11.79 -9.34
CA ARG A 310 -11.00 -11.54 -10.04
C ARG A 310 -10.94 -12.17 -11.43
N SER A 311 -11.64 -13.28 -11.64
CA SER A 311 -11.77 -13.96 -12.95
C SER A 311 -12.86 -13.38 -13.87
N CYS A 312 -13.43 -12.22 -13.55
CA CYS A 312 -14.31 -11.47 -14.44
C CYS A 312 -13.52 -10.46 -15.31
N THR A 313 -14.11 -10.03 -16.43
CA THR A 313 -13.52 -8.92 -17.23
C THR A 313 -13.57 -7.60 -16.46
N TYR A 314 -12.77 -6.60 -16.83
CA TYR A 314 -12.79 -5.29 -16.16
C TYR A 314 -14.18 -4.61 -16.26
N TYR A 315 -14.84 -4.72 -17.41
CA TYR A 315 -16.23 -4.29 -17.58
C TYR A 315 -17.18 -5.00 -16.61
N ASP A 316 -17.11 -6.33 -16.53
CA ASP A 316 -17.99 -7.12 -15.65
C ASP A 316 -17.73 -6.80 -14.17
N GLN A 317 -16.47 -6.61 -13.80
CA GLN A 317 -16.06 -6.16 -12.47
C GLN A 317 -16.68 -4.81 -12.14
N LEU A 318 -16.62 -3.83 -13.05
CA LEU A 318 -17.25 -2.51 -12.86
C LEU A 318 -18.77 -2.63 -12.62
N VAL A 319 -19.47 -3.43 -13.42
CA VAL A 319 -20.93 -3.65 -13.29
C VAL A 319 -21.27 -4.28 -11.94
N ILE A 320 -20.55 -5.34 -11.56
CA ILE A 320 -20.76 -6.03 -10.29
C ILE A 320 -20.47 -5.09 -9.11
N CYS A 321 -19.39 -4.32 -9.18
CA CYS A 321 -19.07 -3.30 -8.17
C CYS A 321 -20.20 -2.31 -7.97
N GLY A 322 -20.77 -1.76 -9.05
CA GLY A 322 -21.91 -0.84 -8.98
C GLY A 322 -23.08 -1.42 -8.17
N TRP A 323 -23.53 -2.63 -8.51
CA TRP A 323 -24.61 -3.31 -7.77
C TRP A 323 -24.23 -3.65 -6.33
N CYS A 324 -22.96 -3.92 -6.05
CA CYS A 324 -22.49 -4.20 -4.71
C CYS A 324 -22.44 -2.94 -3.84
N CYS A 325 -22.01 -1.81 -4.41
CA CYS A 325 -22.06 -0.49 -3.77
C CYS A 325 -23.51 -0.09 -3.45
N GLU A 326 -24.43 -0.17 -4.43
CA GLU A 326 -25.87 0.10 -4.23
C GLU A 326 -26.45 -0.79 -3.11
N SER A 327 -26.12 -2.08 -3.14
CA SER A 327 -26.54 -3.05 -2.11
C SER A 327 -26.03 -2.70 -0.71
N PHE A 328 -24.79 -2.20 -0.59
CA PHE A 328 -24.22 -1.76 0.68
C PHE A 328 -24.89 -0.49 1.19
N ILE A 329 -25.07 0.53 0.33
CA ILE A 329 -25.79 1.77 0.66
C ILE A 329 -27.21 1.46 1.12
N GLN A 330 -27.94 0.63 0.36
CA GLN A 330 -29.32 0.27 0.69
C GLN A 330 -29.42 -0.39 2.07
N MET A 331 -28.47 -1.25 2.44
CA MET A 331 -28.47 -1.89 3.76
C MET A 331 -28.29 -0.87 4.90
N VAL A 332 -27.44 0.15 4.71
CA VAL A 332 -27.27 1.25 5.69
C VAL A 332 -28.52 2.11 5.74
N GLN A 333 -29.10 2.44 4.58
CA GLN A 333 -30.34 3.21 4.46
C GLN A 333 -31.51 2.50 5.17
N ASP A 334 -31.68 1.19 4.94
CA ASP A 334 -32.72 0.39 5.59
C ASP A 334 -32.60 0.39 7.11
N PHE A 335 -31.37 0.44 7.65
CA PHE A 335 -31.13 0.59 9.08
C PHE A 335 -31.52 2.00 9.57
N VAL A 336 -31.11 3.04 8.85
CA VAL A 336 -31.42 4.44 9.17
C VAL A 336 -32.94 4.67 9.18
N ASP A 337 -33.64 4.13 8.19
CA ASP A 337 -35.10 4.24 8.06
C ASP A 337 -35.88 3.35 9.05
N GLY A 338 -35.18 2.49 9.79
CA GLY A 338 -35.78 1.57 10.76
C GLY A 338 -36.46 0.34 10.15
N HIS A 339 -36.22 0.04 8.87
CA HIS A 339 -36.64 -1.19 8.19
C HIS A 339 -35.77 -2.40 8.55
N SER A 340 -34.56 -2.17 9.10
CA SER A 340 -33.61 -3.20 9.49
C SER A 340 -32.99 -2.89 10.87
N CYS A 341 -32.56 -3.95 11.56
CA CYS A 341 -31.76 -3.87 12.80
C CYS A 341 -30.33 -4.40 12.58
N VAL A 342 -29.86 -4.40 11.33
CA VAL A 342 -28.58 -4.99 10.92
C VAL A 342 -27.79 -3.96 10.13
N LEU A 343 -26.51 -3.80 10.48
CA LEU A 343 -25.56 -2.97 9.74
C LEU A 343 -24.43 -3.82 9.13
N PRO A 344 -23.86 -3.36 7.99
CA PRO A 344 -22.63 -3.94 7.49
C PRO A 344 -21.45 -3.64 8.42
N THR A 345 -20.37 -4.41 8.25
CA THR A 345 -19.15 -4.33 9.06
C THR A 345 -18.01 -3.67 8.29
N ALA A 346 -16.95 -3.30 9.02
CA ALA A 346 -15.71 -2.79 8.41
C ALA A 346 -15.07 -3.77 7.42
N GLU A 347 -15.11 -5.08 7.69
CA GLU A 347 -14.62 -6.11 6.75
C GLU A 347 -15.51 -6.23 5.52
N GLY A 348 -16.83 -6.07 5.70
CA GLY A 348 -17.75 -5.99 4.57
C GLY A 348 -17.43 -4.80 3.66
N LEU A 349 -17.11 -3.65 4.25
CA LEU A 349 -16.72 -2.45 3.52
C LEU A 349 -15.35 -2.60 2.83
N ASP A 350 -14.35 -3.18 3.51
CA ASP A 350 -13.01 -3.45 2.95
C ASP A 350 -13.11 -4.33 1.69
N ILE A 351 -13.97 -5.36 1.71
CA ILE A 351 -14.25 -6.20 0.52
C ILE A 351 -14.81 -5.36 -0.63
N VAL A 352 -15.80 -4.51 -0.40
CA VAL A 352 -16.42 -3.68 -1.45
C VAL A 352 -15.40 -2.70 -2.05
N LEU A 353 -14.58 -2.06 -1.22
CA LEU A 353 -13.55 -1.13 -1.71
C LEU A 353 -12.40 -1.86 -2.43
N GLU A 354 -12.01 -3.07 -1.99
CA GLU A 354 -11.08 -3.93 -2.73
C GLU A 354 -11.64 -4.27 -4.12
N MET A 355 -12.93 -4.56 -4.23
CA MET A 355 -13.58 -4.82 -5.52
C MET A 355 -13.47 -3.61 -6.46
N CYS A 356 -13.67 -2.39 -5.94
CA CYS A 356 -13.51 -1.16 -6.71
C CYS A 356 -12.07 -0.97 -7.23
N GLU A 357 -11.05 -1.19 -6.40
CA GLU A 357 -9.64 -1.14 -6.83
C GLU A 357 -9.34 -2.17 -7.91
N LEU A 358 -9.79 -3.42 -7.73
CA LEU A 358 -9.60 -4.50 -8.70
C LEU A 358 -10.27 -4.19 -10.05
N ALA A 359 -11.43 -3.52 -10.03
CA ALA A 359 -12.13 -3.05 -11.22
C ALA A 359 -11.47 -1.83 -11.90
N GLN A 360 -10.38 -1.30 -11.34
CA GLN A 360 -9.77 -0.01 -11.73
C GLN A 360 -10.74 1.18 -11.60
N ASN A 361 -11.76 1.06 -10.73
CA ASN A 361 -12.78 2.08 -10.54
C ASN A 361 -12.47 2.95 -9.31
N ILE A 362 -11.38 3.72 -9.38
CA ILE A 362 -10.96 4.62 -8.30
C ILE A 362 -11.96 5.78 -8.13
N ALA A 363 -12.54 6.27 -9.23
CA ALA A 363 -13.65 7.23 -9.20
C ALA A 363 -14.82 6.72 -8.34
N GLY A 364 -15.20 5.45 -8.51
CA GLY A 364 -16.29 4.83 -7.77
C GLY A 364 -16.06 4.75 -6.26
N ILE A 365 -14.80 4.68 -5.80
CA ILE A 365 -14.49 4.78 -4.36
C ILE A 365 -14.87 6.17 -3.84
N MET A 366 -14.58 7.22 -4.60
CA MET A 366 -14.86 8.61 -4.22
C MET A 366 -16.36 8.89 -4.22
N GLU A 367 -17.08 8.44 -5.26
CA GLU A 367 -18.53 8.57 -5.37
C GLU A 367 -19.23 7.81 -4.24
N PHE A 368 -18.82 6.57 -3.98
CA PHE A 368 -19.36 5.75 -2.90
C PHE A 368 -19.09 6.37 -1.52
N ALA A 369 -17.89 6.95 -1.30
CA ALA A 369 -17.58 7.64 -0.04
C ALA A 369 -18.48 8.87 0.18
N GLU A 370 -18.68 9.69 -0.86
CA GLU A 370 -19.57 10.85 -0.77
C GLU A 370 -21.02 10.46 -0.46
N GLU A 371 -21.49 9.34 -0.99
CA GLU A 371 -22.84 8.82 -0.73
C GLU A 371 -22.99 8.19 0.66
N LEU A 372 -21.99 7.42 1.13
CA LEU A 372 -22.06 6.69 2.39
C LEU A 372 -21.92 7.62 3.62
N LEU A 373 -21.05 8.63 3.57
CA LEU A 373 -20.71 9.46 4.74
C LEU A 373 -21.92 10.16 5.39
N PRO A 374 -22.85 10.78 4.64
CA PRO A 374 -24.07 11.35 5.22
C PRO A 374 -24.92 10.31 5.96
N LEU A 375 -25.00 9.08 5.45
CA LEU A 375 -25.74 7.99 6.09
C LEU A 375 -25.09 7.55 7.40
N LEU A 376 -23.76 7.53 7.47
CA LEU A 376 -23.04 7.22 8.71
C LEU A 376 -23.34 8.24 9.82
N VAL A 377 -23.51 9.52 9.48
CA VAL A 377 -23.95 10.54 10.45
C VAL A 377 -25.36 10.22 10.99
N LEU A 378 -26.26 9.73 10.13
CA LEU A 378 -27.61 9.33 10.53
C LEU A 378 -27.62 8.03 11.35
N VAL A 379 -26.74 7.07 11.03
CA VAL A 379 -26.55 5.85 11.84
C VAL A 379 -26.23 6.20 13.28
N GLU A 380 -25.29 7.12 13.51
CA GLU A 380 -24.95 7.56 14.88
C GLU A 380 -26.14 8.19 15.60
N ARG A 381 -26.95 8.97 14.89
CA ARG A 381 -28.17 9.55 15.46
C ARG A 381 -29.15 8.46 15.89
N VAL A 382 -29.39 7.46 15.04
CA VAL A 382 -30.28 6.33 15.35
C VAL A 382 -29.77 5.54 16.55
N LEU A 383 -28.47 5.22 16.61
CA LEU A 383 -27.88 4.48 17.73
C LEU A 383 -28.02 5.25 19.06
N LEU A 384 -27.81 6.57 19.02
CA LEU A 384 -27.97 7.46 20.17
C LEU A 384 -29.43 7.52 20.64
N GLU A 385 -30.38 7.76 19.73
CA GLU A 385 -31.82 7.83 20.03
C GLU A 385 -32.36 6.52 20.60
N ARG A 386 -31.85 5.39 20.11
CA ARG A 386 -32.19 4.04 20.58
C ARG A 386 -31.44 3.63 21.86
N ARG A 387 -30.56 4.49 22.39
CA ARG A 387 -29.78 4.26 23.62
C ARG A 387 -29.00 2.94 23.60
N VAL A 388 -28.40 2.62 22.46
CA VAL A 388 -27.54 1.45 22.31
C VAL A 388 -26.32 1.62 23.22
N ASP A 389 -25.98 0.60 24.02
CA ASP A 389 -24.81 0.66 24.91
C ASP A 389 -23.53 0.33 24.14
N CYS A 390 -23.07 1.31 23.36
CA CYS A 390 -21.75 1.28 22.74
C CYS A 390 -21.03 2.62 22.87
N LEU A 391 -19.71 2.59 22.73
CA LEU A 391 -18.91 3.80 22.57
C LEU A 391 -19.48 4.68 21.43
N PRO A 392 -19.68 6.00 21.63
CA PRO A 392 -20.17 6.88 20.57
C PRO A 392 -19.28 6.79 19.32
N SER A 393 -19.89 6.75 18.14
CA SER A 393 -19.18 6.64 16.87
C SER A 393 -18.37 5.35 16.67
N ASN A 394 -18.49 4.34 17.53
CA ASN A 394 -17.73 3.08 17.40
C ASN A 394 -17.87 2.47 16.00
N ILE A 395 -19.08 2.48 15.45
CA ILE A 395 -19.38 1.84 14.16
C ILE A 395 -19.10 2.79 13.01
N SER A 396 -19.62 4.01 13.06
CA SER A 396 -19.45 4.96 11.96
C SER A 396 -18.01 5.44 11.80
N ALA A 397 -17.26 5.61 12.90
CA ALA A 397 -15.84 5.93 12.83
C ALA A 397 -15.02 4.75 12.30
N GLN A 398 -15.36 3.50 12.63
CA GLN A 398 -14.69 2.32 12.08
C GLN A 398 -14.91 2.21 10.56
N LEU A 399 -16.13 2.43 10.07
CA LEU A 399 -16.42 2.47 8.62
C LEU A 399 -15.72 3.66 7.95
N SER A 400 -15.68 4.82 8.60
CA SER A 400 -14.96 6.01 8.11
C SER A 400 -13.44 5.80 8.06
N TYR A 401 -12.88 5.03 8.98
CA TYR A 401 -11.47 4.63 8.96
C TYR A 401 -11.14 3.79 7.71
N VAL A 402 -12.00 2.83 7.36
CA VAL A 402 -11.83 2.02 6.14
C VAL A 402 -11.92 2.89 4.88
N LEU A 403 -12.90 3.81 4.79
CA LEU A 403 -12.96 4.78 3.69
C LEU A 403 -11.67 5.62 3.61
N THR A 404 -11.24 6.15 4.76
CA THR A 404 -10.04 7.00 4.86
C THR A 404 -8.79 6.26 4.40
N ALA A 405 -8.67 4.95 4.68
CA ALA A 405 -7.55 4.14 4.24
C ALA A 405 -7.45 4.09 2.70
N TYR A 406 -8.53 3.74 2.01
CA TYR A 406 -8.55 3.65 0.54
C TYR A 406 -8.41 5.03 -0.14
N ILE A 407 -8.98 6.07 0.47
CA ILE A 407 -8.78 7.45 0.00
C ILE A 407 -7.31 7.86 0.16
N SER A 408 -6.67 7.51 1.29
CA SER A 408 -5.25 7.80 1.54
C SER A 408 -4.34 7.07 0.57
N HIS A 409 -4.61 5.80 0.28
CA HIS A 409 -3.87 5.05 -0.75
C HIS A 409 -3.94 5.72 -2.13
N ASN A 410 -5.09 6.34 -2.44
CA ASN A 410 -5.34 7.06 -3.69
C ASN A 410 -5.27 8.59 -3.52
N TYR A 411 -4.47 9.11 -2.57
CA TYR A 411 -4.55 10.50 -2.11
C TYR A 411 -4.43 11.54 -3.24
N TYR A 412 -3.45 11.40 -4.12
CA TYR A 412 -3.28 12.36 -5.23
C TYR A 412 -4.39 12.26 -6.28
N TYR A 413 -5.02 11.10 -6.46
CA TYR A 413 -6.24 10.99 -7.26
C TYR A 413 -7.39 11.72 -6.54
N PHE A 414 -7.56 11.47 -5.24
CA PHE A 414 -8.56 12.10 -4.39
C PHE A 414 -8.48 13.62 -4.44
N LEU A 415 -7.29 14.23 -4.33
CA LEU A 415 -7.14 15.69 -4.38
C LEU A 415 -7.75 16.32 -5.64
N TYR A 416 -7.69 15.62 -6.79
CA TYR A 416 -8.19 16.11 -8.08
C TYR A 416 -9.58 15.59 -8.42
N SER A 417 -10.20 14.80 -7.52
CA SER A 417 -11.60 14.40 -7.63
C SER A 417 -12.53 15.55 -7.25
N GLN A 418 -13.65 15.65 -7.95
CA GLN A 418 -14.69 16.64 -7.65
C GLN A 418 -15.39 16.36 -6.30
N ASN A 419 -15.37 15.11 -5.84
CA ASN A 419 -16.00 14.67 -4.60
C ASN A 419 -15.20 15.11 -3.35
N ALA A 420 -13.92 15.48 -3.50
CA ALA A 420 -12.98 15.63 -2.38
C ALA A 420 -13.45 16.59 -1.27
N PRO A 421 -13.96 17.81 -1.55
CA PRO A 421 -14.41 18.71 -0.49
C PRO A 421 -15.58 18.14 0.33
N ASN A 422 -16.50 17.44 -0.33
CA ASN A 422 -17.67 16.83 0.33
C ASN A 422 -17.26 15.62 1.17
N ILE A 423 -16.31 14.81 0.70
CA ILE A 423 -15.74 13.69 1.46
C ILE A 423 -15.05 14.20 2.74
N VAL A 424 -14.19 15.21 2.67
CA VAL A 424 -13.52 15.77 3.87
C VAL A 424 -14.56 16.30 4.86
N GLN A 425 -15.59 16.97 4.36
CA GLN A 425 -16.68 17.48 5.20
C GLN A 425 -17.49 16.35 5.86
N GLY A 426 -17.82 15.30 5.11
CA GLY A 426 -18.56 14.14 5.61
C GLY A 426 -17.77 13.37 6.67
N LEU A 427 -16.48 13.13 6.44
CA LEU A 427 -15.59 12.51 7.44
C LEU A 427 -15.54 13.32 8.73
N TYR A 428 -15.44 14.65 8.64
CA TYR A 428 -15.48 15.52 9.81
C TYR A 428 -16.81 15.40 10.58
N TRP A 429 -17.95 15.40 9.89
CA TRP A 429 -19.26 15.30 10.55
C TRP A 429 -19.46 13.99 11.30
N VAL A 430 -18.92 12.86 10.80
CA VAL A 430 -19.00 11.58 11.51
C VAL A 430 -18.28 11.62 12.86
N ILE A 431 -17.16 12.32 12.94
CA ILE A 431 -16.31 12.37 14.16
C ILE A 431 -16.51 13.64 15.00
N GLU A 432 -17.34 14.58 14.55
CA GLU A 432 -17.44 15.92 15.14
C GLU A 432 -17.78 15.87 16.64
N SER A 433 -18.70 14.98 17.02
CA SER A 433 -19.13 14.80 18.41
C SER A 433 -18.01 14.37 19.34
N GLN A 434 -17.05 13.57 18.85
CA GLN A 434 -15.90 13.08 19.60
C GLN A 434 -14.86 14.18 19.87
N LEU A 435 -14.91 15.30 19.14
CA LEU A 435 -13.91 16.38 19.20
C LEU A 435 -14.39 17.61 19.99
N LYS A 436 -15.68 17.70 20.34
CA LYS A 436 -16.29 18.93 20.89
C LYS A 436 -15.84 19.27 22.31
N SER A 437 -15.52 18.27 23.13
CA SER A 437 -15.13 18.44 24.55
C SER A 437 -13.89 17.63 24.89
N SER A 438 -13.17 18.01 25.96
CA SER A 438 -12.10 17.16 26.53
C SER A 438 -12.65 15.85 27.09
N ASP A 439 -13.92 15.85 27.49
CA ASP A 439 -14.56 14.72 28.18
C ASP A 439 -15.31 13.80 27.21
N SER A 440 -15.31 14.12 25.90
CA SER A 440 -15.94 13.26 24.89
C SER A 440 -15.02 12.10 24.54
N CYS A 441 -15.59 10.91 24.42
CA CYS A 441 -14.81 9.74 24.08
C CYS A 441 -14.35 9.77 22.61
N LEU A 442 -13.08 10.09 22.37
CA LEU A 442 -12.38 9.87 21.11
C LEU A 442 -11.97 8.41 20.88
N THR A 443 -12.46 7.81 19.80
CA THR A 443 -12.01 6.47 19.34
C THR A 443 -10.66 6.53 18.62
N GLY A 444 -9.91 5.42 18.60
CA GLY A 444 -8.68 5.32 17.78
C GLY A 444 -8.95 5.60 16.31
N TRP A 445 -10.05 5.06 15.77
CA TRP A 445 -10.50 5.34 14.40
C TRP A 445 -10.84 6.81 14.20
N GLY A 446 -11.60 7.41 15.12
CA GLY A 446 -11.97 8.83 15.07
C GLY A 446 -10.74 9.75 15.10
N ARG A 447 -9.72 9.38 15.87
CA ARG A 447 -8.42 10.06 15.88
C ARG A 447 -7.76 10.01 14.52
N THR A 448 -7.60 8.83 13.92
CA THR A 448 -6.96 8.67 12.61
C THR A 448 -7.72 9.44 11.52
N VAL A 449 -9.06 9.38 11.52
CA VAL A 449 -9.89 10.17 10.60
C VAL A 449 -9.69 11.67 10.82
N ALA A 450 -9.55 12.14 12.07
CA ALA A 450 -9.28 13.54 12.37
C ALA A 450 -7.93 14.03 11.82
N VAL A 451 -6.88 13.20 11.93
CA VAL A 451 -5.56 13.51 11.36
C VAL A 451 -5.66 13.65 9.84
N PHE A 452 -6.26 12.67 9.16
CA PHE A 452 -6.49 12.75 7.72
C PHE A 452 -7.28 14.01 7.32
N VAL A 453 -8.38 14.32 8.01
CA VAL A 453 -9.21 15.51 7.74
C VAL A 453 -8.42 16.80 7.90
N LEU A 454 -7.52 16.88 8.89
CA LEU A 454 -6.66 18.04 9.09
C LEU A 454 -5.77 18.30 7.88
N ASP A 455 -5.07 17.26 7.41
CA ASP A 455 -4.09 17.38 6.34
C ASP A 455 -4.75 17.49 4.97
N ALA A 456 -5.79 16.69 4.68
CA ALA A 456 -6.57 16.81 3.45
C ALA A 456 -7.23 18.19 3.31
N LYS A 457 -7.82 18.73 4.39
CA LYS A 457 -8.39 20.09 4.38
C LYS A 457 -7.31 21.14 4.09
N LYS A 458 -6.17 21.05 4.77
CA LYS A 458 -5.05 21.97 4.56
C LYS A 458 -4.61 21.93 3.10
N GLN A 459 -4.42 20.73 2.56
CA GLN A 459 -3.93 20.51 1.20
C GLN A 459 -4.91 21.04 0.14
N LEU A 460 -6.21 20.79 0.27
CA LEU A 460 -7.24 21.30 -0.65
C LEU A 460 -7.31 22.83 -0.67
N ILE A 461 -7.09 23.48 0.48
CA ILE A 461 -7.06 24.95 0.57
C ILE A 461 -5.78 25.49 -0.09
N GLU A 462 -4.62 24.92 0.22
CA GLU A 462 -3.32 25.37 -0.31
C GLU A 462 -3.20 25.19 -1.84
N THR A 463 -3.83 24.16 -2.40
CA THR A 463 -3.84 23.93 -3.86
C THR A 463 -4.90 24.73 -4.60
N GLY A 464 -5.86 25.33 -3.90
CA GLY A 464 -7.01 26.01 -4.51
C GLY A 464 -8.04 25.05 -5.12
N LEU A 465 -7.98 23.76 -4.79
CA LEU A 465 -8.94 22.74 -5.25
C LEU A 465 -10.22 22.69 -4.40
N CYS A 466 -10.27 23.50 -3.34
CA CYS A 466 -11.42 23.62 -2.47
C CYS A 466 -12.48 24.58 -3.07
N SER A 467 -13.52 24.02 -3.69
CA SER A 467 -14.63 24.80 -4.27
C SER A 467 -15.64 25.32 -3.22
N ARG A 468 -15.62 24.79 -2.00
CA ARG A 468 -16.59 25.07 -0.92
C ARG A 468 -15.89 25.18 0.42
N LYS A 469 -16.48 25.94 1.35
CA LYS A 469 -15.92 26.07 2.71
C LYS A 469 -16.12 24.77 3.50
N ILE A 470 -15.01 24.15 3.94
CA ILE A 470 -15.03 23.02 4.87
C ILE A 470 -15.10 23.54 6.32
N GLU A 471 -16.10 23.11 7.08
CA GLU A 471 -16.40 23.59 8.44
C GLU A 471 -15.41 23.09 9.51
N ALA A 472 -14.67 22.01 9.21
CA ALA A 472 -13.80 21.33 10.15
C ALA A 472 -12.82 22.27 10.87
N LYS A 473 -12.99 22.48 12.18
CA LYS A 473 -12.18 23.45 12.94
C LYS A 473 -10.76 22.94 13.15
N ARG A 474 -9.77 23.66 12.59
CA ARG A 474 -8.33 23.31 12.69
C ARG A 474 -7.87 23.08 14.13
N GLU A 475 -8.33 23.93 15.07
CA GLU A 475 -7.95 23.84 16.48
C GLU A 475 -8.47 22.59 17.18
N LEU A 476 -9.60 22.03 16.74
CA LEU A 476 -10.10 20.76 17.30
C LEU A 476 -9.29 19.58 16.78
N LEU A 477 -9.01 19.57 15.47
CA LEU A 477 -8.27 18.48 14.82
C LEU A 477 -6.81 18.41 15.28
N LYS A 478 -6.14 19.56 15.43
CA LYS A 478 -4.74 19.60 15.87
C LYS A 478 -4.51 19.00 17.26
N ARG A 479 -5.49 19.07 18.15
CA ARG A 479 -5.37 18.57 19.53
C ARG A 479 -5.17 17.07 19.60
N VAL A 480 -5.64 16.34 18.59
CA VAL A 480 -5.61 14.89 18.58
C VAL A 480 -4.43 14.33 17.78
N VAL A 481 -3.62 15.16 17.12
CA VAL A 481 -2.45 14.70 16.36
C VAL A 481 -1.36 14.20 17.32
N PRO A 482 -0.80 12.98 17.13
CA PRO A 482 0.34 12.52 17.91
C PRO A 482 1.54 13.48 17.77
N PRO A 483 2.20 13.89 18.87
CA PRO A 483 3.36 14.75 18.78
C PRO A 483 4.56 13.99 18.21
N TRP A 484 5.26 14.64 17.28
CA TRP A 484 6.50 14.13 16.69
C TRP A 484 7.74 14.47 17.54
N LYS A 485 7.85 15.72 18.01
CA LYS A 485 8.94 16.15 18.89
C LYS A 485 8.49 16.06 20.34
N PRO A 486 9.29 15.45 21.24
CA PRO A 486 9.11 15.69 22.65
C PRO A 486 9.20 17.21 22.88
N THR A 487 8.24 17.79 23.59
CA THR A 487 8.32 19.20 24.00
C THR A 487 9.67 19.46 24.65
N HIS A 488 10.31 20.57 24.23
CA HIS A 488 11.67 21.00 24.60
C HIS A 488 12.09 20.63 26.04
N ASN A 489 13.34 20.17 26.18
CA ASN A 489 14.08 19.82 27.41
C ASN A 489 14.01 18.36 27.89
N ILE A 490 14.32 17.39 27.03
CA ILE A 490 14.73 16.04 27.47
C ILE A 490 16.26 15.94 27.66
N ALA A 491 17.05 16.84 27.06
CA ALA A 491 18.49 16.87 27.35
C ALA A 491 18.80 17.42 28.76
N ASP A 492 17.97 18.32 29.29
CA ASP A 492 18.13 18.91 30.64
C ASP A 492 17.27 18.23 31.71
N ARG A 493 16.26 17.43 31.32
CA ARG A 493 15.67 16.45 32.23
C ARG A 493 16.39 15.13 31.99
N ASN A 494 17.42 14.89 32.78
CA ASN A 494 17.69 13.53 33.23
C ASN A 494 16.33 12.87 33.54
N LEU A 495 15.84 11.96 32.68
CA LEU A 495 14.84 10.98 33.10
C LEU A 495 15.40 10.05 34.21
N CYS A 496 16.64 10.28 34.66
CA CYS A 496 17.19 9.85 35.93
C CYS A 496 16.55 10.53 37.16
N GLY A 497 15.22 10.49 37.26
CA GLY A 497 14.62 10.09 38.52
C GLY A 497 14.34 8.61 38.36
N GLY A 498 15.02 7.73 39.09
CA GLY A 498 14.79 6.27 39.04
C GLY A 498 13.41 5.84 39.56
N GLN A 499 12.33 6.43 39.04
CA GLN A 499 10.98 5.97 39.25
C GLN A 499 10.79 4.71 38.42
N ARG A 500 10.88 3.58 39.10
CA ARG A 500 10.38 2.30 38.59
C ARG A 500 8.87 2.31 38.76
N TYR A 501 8.15 2.27 37.65
CA TYR A 501 6.71 2.05 37.69
C TYR A 501 6.43 0.61 38.13
N ALA A 502 5.37 0.42 38.90
CA ALA A 502 4.97 -0.89 39.39
C ALA A 502 4.15 -1.63 38.32
N TYR A 503 4.66 -2.75 37.81
CA TYR A 503 3.91 -3.62 36.91
C TYR A 503 2.86 -4.45 37.66
N ASN A 504 1.62 -4.44 37.19
CA ASN A 504 0.57 -5.34 37.65
C ASN A 504 -0.06 -6.13 36.47
N ALA A 505 0.33 -7.40 36.35
CA ALA A 505 -0.15 -8.30 35.30
C ALA A 505 -1.64 -8.61 35.36
N SER A 506 -2.31 -8.41 36.51
CA SER A 506 -3.73 -8.75 36.67
C SER A 506 -4.69 -7.64 36.22
N THR A 507 -4.23 -6.39 36.18
CA THR A 507 -5.10 -5.22 36.00
C THR A 507 -5.84 -5.21 34.66
N PHE A 508 -5.18 -5.62 33.58
CA PHE A 508 -5.75 -5.60 32.22
C PHE A 508 -5.89 -6.99 31.60
N LYS A 509 -5.67 -8.06 32.37
CA LYS A 509 -5.63 -9.42 31.85
C LYS A 509 -6.93 -9.81 31.14
N GLU A 510 -8.08 -9.65 31.82
CA GLU A 510 -9.40 -9.99 31.24
C GLU A 510 -9.68 -9.23 29.94
N LEU A 511 -9.37 -7.93 29.91
CA LEU A 511 -9.56 -7.08 28.74
C LEU A 511 -8.70 -7.51 27.55
N LEU A 512 -7.43 -7.84 27.81
CA LEU A 512 -6.46 -8.13 26.77
C LEU A 512 -6.48 -9.59 26.34
N ASP A 513 -6.95 -10.53 27.19
CA ASP A 513 -7.14 -11.95 26.87
C ASP A 513 -8.40 -12.16 26.00
N GLU A 514 -9.45 -11.36 26.18
CA GLU A 514 -10.67 -11.36 25.36
C GLU A 514 -11.09 -9.94 24.94
N PRO A 515 -10.40 -9.34 23.95
CA PRO A 515 -10.67 -7.99 23.48
C PRO A 515 -12.07 -7.94 22.85
N LYS A 516 -12.95 -7.14 23.46
CA LYS A 516 -14.28 -6.90 22.90
C LYS A 516 -14.17 -5.97 21.70
N ARG A 517 -14.79 -6.34 20.58
CA ARG A 517 -14.84 -5.48 19.39
C ARG A 517 -15.73 -4.25 19.56
N ILE A 518 -16.82 -4.40 20.31
CA ILE A 518 -17.78 -3.34 20.59
C ILE A 518 -17.82 -3.16 22.09
N PHE A 519 -17.38 -1.99 22.55
CA PHE A 519 -17.28 -1.67 23.96
C PHE A 519 -18.57 -1.03 24.48
N SER A 520 -19.03 -1.51 25.64
CA SER A 520 -19.97 -0.75 26.45
C SER A 520 -19.35 0.60 26.81
N PHE A 521 -20.14 1.66 26.74
CA PHE A 521 -19.66 3.01 27.05
C PHE A 521 -19.17 3.13 28.51
N ASN A 522 -19.85 2.44 29.43
CA ASN A 522 -19.48 2.46 30.85
C ASN A 522 -18.25 1.62 31.17
N GLU A 523 -18.02 0.51 30.47
CA GLU A 523 -16.78 -0.26 30.57
C GLU A 523 -15.60 0.57 30.07
N TYR A 524 -15.75 1.20 28.92
CA TYR A 524 -14.72 2.03 28.32
C TYR A 524 -14.35 3.23 29.21
N ARG A 525 -15.34 3.93 29.76
CA ARG A 525 -15.09 5.05 30.69
C ARG A 525 -14.34 4.59 31.95
N ARG A 526 -14.68 3.41 32.50
CA ARG A 526 -13.98 2.86 33.67
C ARG A 526 -12.53 2.51 33.34
N LEU A 527 -12.30 1.88 32.19
CA LEU A 527 -10.96 1.57 31.70
C LEU A 527 -10.12 2.85 31.57
N HIS A 528 -10.69 3.88 30.94
CA HIS A 528 -10.04 5.17 30.76
C HIS A 528 -9.68 5.83 32.10
N ALA A 529 -10.60 5.83 33.06
CA ALA A 529 -10.34 6.38 34.40
C ALA A 529 -9.20 5.64 35.16
N VAL A 530 -9.06 4.33 34.96
CA VAL A 530 -7.95 3.56 35.54
C VAL A 530 -6.62 3.95 34.91
N ILE A 531 -6.57 4.03 33.58
CA ILE A 531 -5.34 4.30 32.82
C ILE A 531 -4.88 5.75 33.04
N ASP A 532 -5.80 6.70 33.11
CA ASP A 532 -5.46 8.10 33.40
C ASP A 532 -5.21 8.35 34.89
N GLY A 533 -5.52 7.39 35.77
CA GLY A 533 -5.40 7.52 37.22
C GLY A 533 -3.95 7.50 37.74
N THR A 534 -3.08 6.65 37.18
CA THR A 534 -1.67 6.54 37.61
C THR A 534 -0.72 6.22 36.45
N ASP A 535 0.53 6.65 36.57
CA ASP A 535 1.58 6.29 35.60
C ASP A 535 1.86 4.77 35.61
N ASP A 536 1.73 4.12 36.77
CA ASP A 536 1.83 2.66 36.93
C ASP A 536 0.77 1.89 36.11
N ALA A 537 -0.46 2.41 36.04
CA ALA A 537 -1.53 1.80 35.26
C ALA A 537 -1.26 1.92 33.76
N ARG A 538 -0.74 3.07 33.29
CA ARG A 538 -0.34 3.24 31.89
C ARG A 538 0.81 2.32 31.51
N TYR A 539 1.84 2.30 32.35
CA TYR A 539 2.97 1.40 32.20
C TYR A 539 2.52 -0.06 32.12
N SER A 540 1.67 -0.49 33.08
CA SER A 540 1.12 -1.85 33.11
C SER A 540 0.30 -2.17 31.86
N PHE A 541 -0.48 -1.22 31.34
CA PHE A 541 -1.26 -1.41 30.12
C PHE A 541 -0.36 -1.67 28.90
N VAL A 542 0.69 -0.86 28.71
CA VAL A 542 1.62 -1.01 27.58
C VAL A 542 2.39 -2.34 27.66
N VAL A 543 2.88 -2.70 28.85
CA VAL A 543 3.56 -3.99 29.07
C VAL A 543 2.60 -5.15 28.80
N SER A 544 1.41 -5.16 29.41
CA SER A 544 0.44 -6.25 29.21
C SER A 544 -0.04 -6.37 27.77
N ALA A 545 -0.23 -5.25 27.05
CA ALA A 545 -0.65 -5.27 25.65
C ALA A 545 0.42 -5.89 24.73
N LEU A 546 1.70 -5.55 24.95
CA LEU A 546 2.81 -6.17 24.21
C LEU A 546 2.95 -7.66 24.53
N LEU A 547 2.80 -8.04 25.81
CA LEU A 547 2.80 -9.45 26.19
C LEU A 547 1.65 -10.22 25.55
N ALA A 548 0.44 -9.64 25.46
CA ALA A 548 -0.70 -10.25 24.78
C ALA A 548 -0.49 -10.34 23.25
N ALA A 549 0.26 -9.42 22.65
CA ALA A 549 0.60 -9.49 21.22
C ALA A 549 1.64 -10.58 20.91
N VAL A 550 2.49 -10.92 21.88
CA VAL A 550 3.50 -11.98 21.75
C VAL A 550 2.95 -13.36 22.14
N ARG A 551 2.20 -13.44 23.26
CA ARG A 551 1.70 -14.70 23.84
C ARG A 551 0.34 -15.06 23.24
N GLY A 552 0.25 -16.22 22.58
CA GLY A 552 -1.03 -16.81 22.18
C GLY A 552 -1.93 -17.13 23.38
N VAL A 553 -3.23 -17.33 23.13
CA VAL A 553 -4.30 -17.51 24.15
C VAL A 553 -4.12 -18.79 25.02
N GLY A 554 -3.12 -19.64 24.74
CA GLY A 554 -2.90 -20.90 25.46
C GLY A 554 -1.87 -20.91 26.60
N SER A 555 -1.09 -19.85 26.82
CA SER A 555 0.06 -19.93 27.74
C SER A 555 -0.27 -19.76 29.24
N ALA A 556 -1.51 -19.43 29.59
CA ALA A 556 -1.90 -19.06 30.96
C ALA A 556 -2.61 -20.16 31.77
N ASN A 557 -3.00 -21.28 31.15
CA ASN A 557 -3.55 -22.43 31.86
C ASN A 557 -2.45 -23.48 32.03
N GLY A 558 -1.78 -23.46 33.19
CA GLY A 558 -0.76 -24.43 33.57
C GLY A 558 -1.31 -25.86 33.72
N ASN A 559 -1.57 -26.52 32.60
CA ASN A 559 -1.61 -27.98 32.53
C ASN A 559 -0.28 -28.43 31.92
N ASP A 560 0.71 -28.62 32.78
CA ASP A 560 2.07 -29.11 32.48
C ASP A 560 2.12 -30.57 31.97
N ASN A 561 1.05 -31.06 31.34
CA ASN A 561 0.96 -32.37 30.71
C ASN A 561 0.93 -32.30 29.18
N ALA A 562 1.28 -31.17 28.57
CA ALA A 562 1.65 -31.13 27.16
C ALA A 562 3.09 -31.66 27.03
N GLY A 563 3.22 -32.97 26.84
CA GLY A 563 4.49 -33.62 26.54
C GLY A 563 5.20 -32.97 25.34
N ILE A 564 6.50 -33.25 25.26
CA ILE A 564 7.42 -32.92 24.16
C ILE A 564 6.68 -33.03 22.81
N GLY A 565 6.19 -31.91 22.27
CA GLY A 565 5.36 -31.87 21.06
C GLY A 565 4.12 -30.97 21.06
N GLY A 566 3.81 -30.24 22.13
CA GLY A 566 2.71 -29.26 22.13
C GLY A 566 3.01 -28.02 21.25
N THR A 567 2.31 -27.86 20.13
CA THR A 567 2.34 -26.66 19.28
C THR A 567 1.71 -25.47 20.01
N THR A 568 2.52 -24.52 20.47
CA THR A 568 2.04 -23.19 20.90
C THR A 568 1.36 -22.52 19.70
N GLU A 569 0.04 -22.37 19.74
CA GLU A 569 -0.71 -21.70 18.67
C GLU A 569 -0.35 -20.20 18.63
N ARG A 570 0.15 -19.74 17.48
CA ARG A 570 0.56 -18.34 17.28
C ARG A 570 -0.64 -17.42 17.30
N VAL A 571 -0.43 -16.19 17.79
CA VAL A 571 -1.43 -15.12 17.73
C VAL A 571 -1.85 -14.88 16.28
N THR A 572 -3.14 -15.04 15.99
CA THR A 572 -3.71 -14.75 14.66
C THR A 572 -3.66 -13.24 14.38
N GLY A 573 -3.57 -12.82 13.12
CA GLY A 573 -3.60 -11.39 12.82
C GLY A 573 -4.96 -10.73 13.14
N ASP A 574 -6.05 -11.51 13.24
CA ASP A 574 -7.36 -10.99 13.67
C ASP A 574 -7.23 -10.54 15.13
N ARG A 575 -6.51 -11.32 15.95
CA ARG A 575 -6.22 -10.96 17.33
C ARG A 575 -5.30 -9.74 17.43
N LEU A 576 -4.26 -9.64 16.62
CA LEU A 576 -3.38 -8.46 16.61
C LEU A 576 -4.17 -7.18 16.25
N VAL A 577 -5.09 -7.27 15.30
CA VAL A 577 -5.99 -6.16 14.92
C VAL A 577 -6.88 -5.74 16.10
N GLU A 578 -7.50 -6.68 16.81
CA GLU A 578 -8.35 -6.34 17.96
C GLU A 578 -7.55 -5.76 19.13
N LEU A 579 -6.36 -6.30 19.44
CA LEU A 579 -5.46 -5.72 20.43
C LEU A 579 -5.07 -4.28 20.03
N ALA A 580 -4.72 -4.07 18.76
CA ALA A 580 -4.36 -2.74 18.27
C ALA A 580 -5.54 -1.78 18.35
N ASN A 581 -6.78 -2.21 18.05
CA ASN A 581 -7.98 -1.39 18.20
C ASN A 581 -8.12 -0.87 19.64
N ILE A 582 -8.04 -1.75 20.64
CA ILE A 582 -8.11 -1.35 22.05
C ILE A 582 -7.00 -0.37 22.40
N CYS A 583 -5.76 -0.67 22.00
CA CYS A 583 -4.62 0.20 22.24
C CYS A 583 -4.83 1.58 21.60
N GLY A 584 -5.39 1.64 20.39
CA GLY A 584 -5.77 2.87 19.69
C GLY A 584 -6.84 3.65 20.44
N HIS A 585 -7.88 2.98 20.93
CA HIS A 585 -8.92 3.62 21.73
C HIS A 585 -8.39 4.20 23.03
N VAL A 586 -7.58 3.45 23.77
CA VAL A 586 -6.97 3.92 25.02
C VAL A 586 -6.06 5.11 24.74
N THR A 587 -5.20 4.99 23.73
CA THR A 587 -4.21 6.02 23.39
C THR A 587 -4.87 7.30 22.87
N ALA A 588 -6.01 7.21 22.20
CA ALA A 588 -6.73 8.38 21.69
C ALA A 588 -7.28 9.30 22.80
N GLN A 589 -7.59 8.76 23.99
CA GLN A 589 -8.09 9.55 25.11
C GLN A 589 -7.01 10.21 25.97
N ALA A 590 -5.77 9.76 25.81
CA ALA A 590 -4.63 10.25 26.58
C ALA A 590 -4.36 11.72 26.20
N ALA A 591 -5.00 12.68 26.86
CA ALA A 591 -4.95 14.11 26.54
C ALA A 591 -3.57 14.78 26.74
N GLN A 592 -2.52 14.01 27.05
CA GLN A 592 -1.19 14.52 27.41
C GLN A 592 -0.16 14.08 26.39
N ALA A 593 0.57 15.06 25.82
CA ALA A 593 1.61 14.87 24.82
C ALA A 593 2.72 13.87 25.23
N GLU A 594 2.94 13.67 26.53
CA GLU A 594 3.97 12.78 27.07
C GLU A 594 3.60 11.29 26.94
N LYS A 595 2.30 10.96 26.92
CA LYS A 595 1.80 9.56 26.94
C LYS A 595 2.04 8.79 25.64
N TYR A 596 2.26 9.48 24.52
CA TYR A 596 2.46 8.85 23.21
C TYR A 596 3.86 8.23 23.04
N LEU A 597 4.81 8.63 23.90
CA LEU A 597 6.17 8.10 23.88
C LEU A 597 6.29 6.72 24.54
N ASP A 598 5.28 6.27 25.29
CA ASP A 598 5.32 4.98 26.00
C ASP A 598 5.48 3.81 25.00
N TRP A 599 4.76 3.83 23.88
CA TRP A 599 4.89 2.81 22.82
C TRP A 599 6.28 2.81 22.18
N CYS A 600 6.81 3.99 21.83
CA CYS A 600 8.13 4.07 21.21
C CYS A 600 9.22 3.68 22.22
N GLY A 601 9.08 4.08 23.50
CA GLY A 601 9.95 3.71 24.62
C GLY A 601 9.96 2.22 24.92
N ALA A 602 8.80 1.56 24.89
CA ALA A 602 8.69 0.12 25.08
C ALA A 602 9.41 -0.65 23.96
N LEU A 603 9.25 -0.23 22.70
CA LEU A 603 9.99 -0.83 21.60
C LEU A 603 11.50 -0.56 21.71
N GLN A 604 11.90 0.66 22.07
CA GLN A 604 13.30 0.97 22.30
C GLN A 604 13.91 0.07 23.37
N ALA A 605 13.19 -0.21 24.46
CA ALA A 605 13.65 -1.13 25.49
C ALA A 605 13.93 -2.52 24.92
N LEU A 606 12.98 -3.10 24.17
CA LEU A 606 13.16 -4.39 23.48
C LEU A 606 14.35 -4.38 22.50
N CYS A 607 14.56 -3.29 21.76
CA CYS A 607 15.63 -3.23 20.77
C CYS A 607 17.00 -2.86 21.36
N CYS A 608 17.11 -2.48 22.64
CA CYS A 608 18.33 -1.93 23.26
C CYS A 608 18.63 -2.51 24.66
N SER A 609 18.11 -3.69 24.99
CA SER A 609 18.18 -4.32 26.32
C SER A 609 19.61 -4.39 26.91
N SER A 610 20.60 -4.80 26.14
CA SER A 610 22.02 -4.86 26.56
C SER A 610 22.74 -3.50 26.67
N LEU A 611 22.17 -2.42 26.13
CA LEU A 611 22.79 -1.08 26.09
C LEU A 611 22.37 -0.18 27.25
N GLN A 612 21.30 -0.54 27.96
CA GLN A 612 20.67 0.31 28.97
C GLN A 612 21.27 0.17 30.38
N GLY A 613 22.28 -0.67 30.60
CA GLY A 613 23.07 -0.70 31.83
C GLY A 613 22.26 -0.78 33.14
N GLY A 614 21.10 -1.46 33.14
CA GLY A 614 20.20 -1.56 34.30
C GLY A 614 19.25 -0.38 34.53
N THR A 615 19.19 0.58 33.60
CA THR A 615 18.34 1.79 33.65
C THR A 615 17.16 1.77 32.66
N SER A 616 16.75 0.59 32.21
CA SER A 616 15.61 0.45 31.29
C SER A 616 14.34 1.06 31.87
N THR A 617 13.58 1.75 31.03
CA THR A 617 12.26 2.27 31.39
C THR A 617 11.18 1.18 31.41
N PHE A 618 11.44 0.00 30.83
CA PHE A 618 10.52 -1.15 30.77
C PHE A 618 11.20 -2.47 31.19
N PRO A 619 11.70 -2.59 32.43
CA PRO A 619 12.39 -3.79 32.89
C PRO A 619 11.50 -5.05 32.86
N ASP A 620 10.22 -4.93 33.20
CA ASP A 620 9.29 -6.08 33.23
C ASP A 620 9.07 -6.69 31.84
N LEU A 621 9.12 -5.85 30.80
CA LEU A 621 9.02 -6.31 29.41
C LEU A 621 10.23 -7.17 29.02
N LEU A 622 11.43 -6.78 29.47
CA LEU A 622 12.68 -7.50 29.22
C LEU A 622 12.78 -8.81 30.01
N MET A 623 12.08 -8.92 31.14
CA MET A 623 12.00 -10.18 31.90
C MET A 623 11.09 -11.21 31.23
N GLU A 624 10.10 -10.76 30.47
CA GLU A 624 9.00 -11.59 29.96
C GLU A 624 9.10 -11.87 28.45
N ILE A 625 9.84 -11.05 27.69
CA ILE A 625 10.09 -11.22 26.26
C ILE A 625 11.60 -11.34 26.03
N ASN A 626 12.02 -12.50 25.50
CA ASN A 626 13.37 -12.69 24.99
C ASN A 626 13.41 -12.37 23.49
N VAL A 627 14.11 -11.29 23.12
CA VAL A 627 14.22 -10.85 21.72
C VAL A 627 15.14 -11.75 20.90
N GLU A 628 15.99 -12.57 21.54
CA GLU A 628 16.76 -13.60 20.82
C GLU A 628 15.86 -14.67 20.19
N ASP A 629 14.63 -14.84 20.67
CA ASP A 629 13.61 -15.67 20.03
C ASP A 629 12.98 -14.94 18.83
N SER A 630 13.51 -15.21 17.64
CA SER A 630 13.06 -14.56 16.41
C SER A 630 11.60 -14.85 16.03
N THR A 631 10.96 -15.85 16.64
CA THR A 631 9.55 -16.19 16.36
C THR A 631 8.58 -15.10 16.81
N CYS A 632 8.95 -14.30 17.82
CA CYS A 632 8.14 -13.18 18.31
C CYS A 632 8.18 -11.94 17.38
N HIS A 633 9.23 -11.81 16.55
CA HIS A 633 9.50 -10.58 15.80
C HIS A 633 8.39 -10.19 14.84
N TYR A 634 7.81 -11.14 14.12
CA TYR A 634 6.71 -10.84 13.19
C TYR A 634 5.47 -10.33 13.91
N ASN A 635 5.12 -10.91 15.07
CA ASN A 635 3.95 -10.48 15.83
C ASN A 635 4.16 -9.04 16.33
N ILE A 636 5.34 -8.74 16.88
CA ILE A 636 5.69 -7.39 17.35
C ILE A 636 5.71 -6.41 16.17
N ALA A 637 6.38 -6.73 15.06
CA ALA A 637 6.45 -5.86 13.89
C ALA A 637 5.06 -5.57 13.29
N THR A 638 4.20 -6.59 13.18
CA THR A 638 2.81 -6.44 12.72
C THR A 638 1.98 -5.62 13.70
N PHE A 639 2.14 -5.85 15.00
CA PHE A 639 1.44 -5.09 16.03
C PHE A 639 1.80 -3.61 15.99
N TYR A 640 3.09 -3.25 15.89
CA TYR A 640 3.52 -1.86 15.76
C TYR A 640 3.05 -1.20 14.45
N MET A 641 3.00 -1.95 13.34
CA MET A 641 2.38 -1.47 12.10
C MET A 641 0.91 -1.10 12.31
N LEU A 642 0.15 -1.97 12.98
CA LEU A 642 -1.26 -1.73 13.29
C LEU A 642 -1.44 -0.54 14.23
N LEU A 643 -0.63 -0.42 15.29
CA LEU A 643 -0.64 0.72 16.22
C LEU A 643 -0.36 2.04 15.51
N ALA A 644 0.59 2.07 14.58
CA ALA A 644 0.85 3.23 13.73
C ALA A 644 -0.39 3.60 12.91
N GLY A 645 -1.10 2.61 12.35
CA GLY A 645 -2.35 2.83 11.61
C GLY A 645 -3.49 3.43 12.45
N ARG A 646 -3.51 3.21 13.77
CA ARG A 646 -4.46 3.85 14.71
C ARG A 646 -3.95 5.17 15.30
N SER A 647 -2.87 5.71 14.74
CA SER A 647 -2.25 6.94 15.21
C SER A 647 -1.91 6.90 16.71
N CYS A 648 -1.44 5.75 17.22
CA CYS A 648 -1.02 5.61 18.62
C CYS A 648 0.22 6.47 18.93
N PHE A 649 1.08 6.67 17.93
CA PHE A 649 2.30 7.47 17.99
C PHE A 649 2.57 8.08 16.60
N SER A 650 3.45 9.08 16.52
CA SER A 650 3.97 9.57 15.24
C SER A 650 4.92 8.53 14.65
N ILE A 651 4.71 8.15 13.39
CA ILE A 651 5.61 7.26 12.64
C ILE A 651 7.00 7.86 12.60
N ASN A 652 7.07 9.18 12.42
CA ASN A 652 8.36 9.86 12.44
C ASN A 652 9.04 9.63 13.81
N ALA A 653 8.30 9.78 14.93
CA ALA A 653 8.85 9.63 16.30
C ALA A 653 9.51 8.27 16.49
N LEU A 654 8.81 7.21 16.06
CA LEU A 654 9.32 5.85 16.06
C LEU A 654 10.61 5.72 15.22
N VAL A 655 10.59 6.22 13.99
CA VAL A 655 11.74 6.19 13.07
C VAL A 655 12.95 6.85 13.71
N HIS A 656 12.79 8.06 14.24
CA HIS A 656 13.86 8.81 14.90
C HIS A 656 14.43 8.09 16.11
N GLN A 657 13.54 7.58 16.97
CA GLN A 657 13.95 6.90 18.19
C GLN A 657 14.77 5.66 17.86
N LEU A 658 14.30 4.78 16.99
CA LEU A 658 15.02 3.56 16.59
C LEU A 658 16.32 3.87 15.82
N LEU A 659 16.29 4.90 14.97
CA LEU A 659 17.46 5.37 14.22
C LEU A 659 18.59 5.79 15.19
N HIS A 660 18.26 6.57 16.21
CA HIS A 660 19.25 7.13 17.13
C HIS A 660 19.60 6.23 18.32
N THR A 661 18.94 5.08 18.47
CA THR A 661 19.16 4.12 19.56
C THR A 661 19.66 2.78 19.01
N ALA A 662 18.77 1.85 18.65
CA ALA A 662 19.09 0.49 18.24
C ALA A 662 20.04 0.44 17.04
N LEU A 663 19.71 1.15 15.95
CA LEU A 663 20.49 1.09 14.71
C LEU A 663 21.86 1.77 14.85
N LYS A 664 21.90 2.97 15.44
CA LYS A 664 23.15 3.72 15.62
C LYS A 664 24.08 3.10 16.66
N SER A 665 23.53 2.44 17.68
CA SER A 665 24.33 1.72 18.68
C SER A 665 25.20 0.64 18.03
N LEU A 666 24.63 -0.19 17.16
CA LEU A 666 25.38 -1.24 16.45
C LEU A 666 26.58 -0.68 15.66
N LEU A 667 26.39 0.48 15.01
CA LEU A 667 27.45 1.17 14.27
C LEU A 667 28.53 1.77 15.19
N ASN A 668 28.14 2.27 16.37
CA ASN A 668 29.05 2.86 17.36
C ASN A 668 29.88 1.81 18.13
N CYS A 669 29.38 0.59 18.31
CA CYS A 669 30.10 -0.54 18.93
C CYS A 669 31.36 -0.97 18.13
N GLY A 670 31.59 -0.40 16.94
CA GLY A 670 32.79 -0.63 16.14
C GLY A 670 34.13 -0.26 16.80
N ILE A 671 34.12 0.41 17.96
CA ILE A 671 35.31 0.81 18.73
C ILE A 671 35.44 -0.09 19.98
N GLY A 672 35.95 -1.32 19.81
CA GLY A 672 36.60 -2.08 20.90
C GLY A 672 35.78 -3.09 21.71
N LYS A 673 34.46 -3.26 21.50
CA LYS A 673 33.68 -4.36 22.12
C LYS A 673 32.75 -5.04 21.09
N ALA A 674 32.68 -6.37 21.12
CA ALA A 674 31.71 -7.09 20.33
C ALA A 674 30.29 -6.76 20.84
N PRO A 675 29.31 -6.46 19.95
CA PRO A 675 27.93 -6.33 20.37
C PRO A 675 27.43 -7.66 20.95
N ASP A 676 26.60 -7.56 21.99
CA ASP A 676 25.93 -8.69 22.61
C ASP A 676 24.89 -9.31 21.65
N ALA A 677 24.61 -10.60 21.77
CA ALA A 677 23.66 -11.31 20.91
C ALA A 677 22.25 -10.69 20.98
N ASP A 678 21.85 -10.27 22.17
CA ASP A 678 20.61 -9.55 22.46
C ASP A 678 20.52 -8.18 21.74
N ALA A 679 21.61 -7.41 21.64
CA ALA A 679 21.62 -6.18 20.83
C ALA A 679 21.49 -6.47 19.33
N GLU A 680 22.09 -7.55 18.85
CA GLU A 680 22.02 -7.97 17.45
C GLU A 680 20.58 -8.42 17.08
N ALA A 681 19.90 -9.15 17.97
CA ALA A 681 18.50 -9.53 17.82
C ALA A 681 17.56 -8.31 17.87
N GLY A 682 17.80 -7.38 18.81
CA GLY A 682 17.08 -6.11 18.90
C GLY A 682 17.13 -5.27 17.63
N VAL A 683 18.26 -5.27 16.91
CA VAL A 683 18.39 -4.61 15.60
C VAL A 683 17.54 -5.31 14.54
N CYS A 684 17.46 -6.64 14.55
CA CYS A 684 16.60 -7.37 13.61
C CYS A 684 15.12 -7.03 13.82
N LEU A 685 14.67 -6.99 15.08
CA LEU A 685 13.32 -6.55 15.43
C LEU A 685 13.06 -5.11 14.95
N ALA A 686 14.00 -4.19 15.21
CA ALA A 686 13.87 -2.80 14.77
C ALA A 686 13.75 -2.69 13.23
N LEU A 687 14.58 -3.43 12.49
CA LEU A 687 14.53 -3.48 11.02
C LEU A 687 13.18 -3.97 10.51
N LEU A 688 12.61 -5.02 11.13
CA LEU A 688 11.31 -5.57 10.73
C LEU A 688 10.15 -4.63 11.06
N VAL A 689 10.14 -4.00 12.24
CA VAL A 689 9.12 -3.00 12.59
C VAL A 689 9.16 -1.83 11.61
N LEU A 690 10.35 -1.30 11.33
CA LEU A 690 10.52 -0.19 10.38
C LEU A 690 10.11 -0.59 8.96
N ALA A 691 10.46 -1.80 8.52
CA ALA A 691 10.05 -2.32 7.22
C ALA A 691 8.53 -2.40 7.12
N ASN A 692 7.85 -2.94 8.13
CA ASN A 692 6.40 -3.10 8.10
C ASN A 692 5.67 -1.76 8.03
N VAL A 693 6.13 -0.78 8.83
CA VAL A 693 5.55 0.56 8.87
C VAL A 693 5.83 1.35 7.59
N ILE A 694 7.05 1.31 7.05
CA ILE A 694 7.46 2.11 5.86
C ILE A 694 6.93 1.50 4.56
N CYS A 695 6.82 0.18 4.47
CA CYS A 695 6.33 -0.51 3.28
C CYS A 695 4.83 -0.83 3.32
N GLN A 696 4.11 -0.43 4.38
CA GLN A 696 2.67 -0.67 4.54
C GLN A 696 2.28 -2.15 4.38
N SER A 697 3.07 -3.05 4.94
CA SER A 697 2.87 -4.49 4.78
C SER A 697 3.36 -5.21 6.00
N ASP A 698 2.63 -6.22 6.46
CA ASP A 698 3.10 -7.12 7.50
C ASP A 698 4.11 -8.16 6.96
N GLN A 699 4.24 -8.26 5.62
CA GLN A 699 5.21 -9.11 4.93
C GLN A 699 5.89 -8.33 3.78
N PRO A 700 6.64 -7.25 4.08
CA PRO A 700 7.37 -6.49 3.05
C PRO A 700 8.52 -7.31 2.46
N ILE A 701 9.03 -8.25 3.26
CA ILE A 701 9.92 -9.33 2.88
C ILE A 701 9.31 -10.65 3.37
N ILE A 702 9.51 -11.72 2.61
CA ILE A 702 9.08 -13.07 3.00
C ILE A 702 10.22 -13.70 3.78
N LEU A 703 9.96 -13.96 5.06
CA LEU A 703 10.89 -14.61 5.97
C LEU A 703 10.73 -16.13 5.90
N SER A 704 11.85 -16.85 5.92
CA SER A 704 11.82 -18.31 5.94
C SER A 704 11.25 -18.84 7.26
N PRO A 705 10.60 -20.02 7.26
CA PRO A 705 10.15 -20.67 8.48
C PRO A 705 11.27 -20.95 9.49
N GLN A 706 12.53 -20.94 9.06
CA GLN A 706 13.69 -21.08 9.96
C GLN A 706 13.83 -19.87 10.89
N TYR A 707 13.41 -18.68 10.44
CA TYR A 707 13.41 -17.47 11.24
C TYR A 707 12.11 -17.32 12.05
N THR A 708 10.98 -17.58 11.41
CA THR A 708 9.65 -17.30 11.98
C THR A 708 9.07 -18.47 12.77
N GLY A 709 9.76 -19.61 12.80
CA GLY A 709 9.29 -20.89 13.37
C GLY A 709 8.31 -21.64 12.46
N GLU A 710 7.49 -20.92 11.69
CA GLU A 710 6.45 -21.47 10.82
C GLU A 710 6.17 -20.56 9.62
N ARG A 711 5.39 -21.05 8.65
CA ARG A 711 4.90 -20.21 7.53
C ARG A 711 3.87 -19.21 8.04
N ILE A 712 4.11 -17.94 7.74
CA ILE A 712 3.16 -16.87 8.06
C ILE A 712 2.03 -16.85 7.04
N ASN A 713 0.79 -16.94 7.53
CA ASN A 713 -0.43 -16.74 6.75
C ASN A 713 -1.09 -15.40 7.13
N SER A 714 -0.60 -14.30 6.55
CA SER A 714 -1.14 -12.95 6.80
C SER A 714 -2.66 -12.89 6.59
N ASN A 715 -3.39 -12.30 7.53
CA ASN A 715 -4.83 -11.99 7.44
C ASN A 715 -5.13 -10.53 7.78
N ILE A 716 -4.12 -9.65 7.71
CA ILE A 716 -4.31 -8.22 7.89
C ILE A 716 -5.04 -7.66 6.67
N CYS A 717 -6.10 -6.90 6.89
CA CYS A 717 -6.93 -6.34 5.81
C CYS A 717 -6.19 -5.23 5.06
N LYS A 718 -6.68 -4.87 3.87
CA LYS A 718 -6.06 -3.80 3.06
C LYS A 718 -6.18 -2.45 3.74
N ALA A 719 -7.33 -2.13 4.35
CA ALA A 719 -7.51 -0.87 5.07
C ALA A 719 -6.45 -0.63 6.15
N ASP A 720 -6.08 -1.66 6.93
CA ASP A 720 -5.06 -1.55 7.98
C ASP A 720 -3.64 -1.29 7.43
N ARG A 721 -3.39 -1.62 6.17
CA ARG A 721 -2.14 -1.29 5.46
C ARG A 721 -2.22 0.12 4.86
N TRP A 722 -3.27 0.39 4.10
CA TRP A 722 -3.46 1.60 3.30
C TRP A 722 -3.54 2.87 4.11
N ILE A 723 -4.04 2.79 5.34
CA ILE A 723 -4.13 3.93 6.25
C ILE A 723 -2.77 4.58 6.55
N LEU A 724 -1.68 3.81 6.52
CA LEU A 724 -0.32 4.32 6.78
C LEU A 724 0.16 5.32 5.73
N THR A 725 -0.49 5.36 4.55
CA THR A 725 -0.18 6.33 3.49
C THR A 725 -0.34 7.76 3.98
N GLU A 726 -1.31 8.01 4.85
CA GLU A 726 -1.53 9.32 5.47
C GLU A 726 -0.27 9.80 6.21
N GLY A 727 0.26 8.97 7.11
CA GLY A 727 1.49 9.26 7.83
C GLY A 727 2.72 9.37 6.92
N HIS A 728 2.81 8.59 5.84
CA HIS A 728 3.93 8.67 4.88
C HIS A 728 3.93 9.98 4.08
N LEU A 729 2.75 10.54 3.81
CA LEU A 729 2.61 11.80 3.09
C LEU A 729 2.87 13.03 3.98
N HIS A 730 2.46 12.97 5.26
CA HIS A 730 2.36 14.17 6.11
C HIS A 730 3.18 14.14 7.41
N ASP A 731 3.42 12.96 8.01
CA ASP A 731 4.13 12.82 9.29
C ASP A 731 5.63 12.51 9.08
N VAL A 732 5.93 11.57 8.19
CA VAL A 732 7.31 11.11 7.96
C VAL A 732 8.13 12.18 7.24
N GLY A 733 9.12 12.72 7.97
CA GLY A 733 9.92 13.85 7.55
C GLY A 733 11.12 13.50 6.66
N ASP A 734 12.25 14.10 6.98
CA ASP A 734 13.51 13.93 6.26
C ASP A 734 14.31 12.70 6.74
N GLU A 735 13.86 12.08 7.83
CA GLU A 735 14.50 10.99 8.56
C GLU A 735 14.65 9.73 7.71
N VAL A 736 13.77 9.50 6.73
CA VAL A 736 13.81 8.32 5.85
C VAL A 736 15.14 8.21 5.11
N CYS A 737 15.70 9.33 4.65
CA CYS A 737 17.00 9.30 3.99
C CYS A 737 18.12 8.87 4.96
N ALA A 738 18.10 9.37 6.19
CA ALA A 738 19.06 8.99 7.22
C ALA A 738 18.88 7.52 7.64
N LEU A 739 17.64 7.04 7.67
CA LEU A 739 17.30 5.66 7.92
C LEU A 739 17.86 4.72 6.84
N LEU A 740 17.59 5.01 5.57
CA LEU A 740 18.11 4.22 4.44
C LEU A 740 19.65 4.18 4.43
N VAL A 741 20.30 5.31 4.70
CA VAL A 741 21.77 5.40 4.83
C VAL A 741 22.26 4.51 5.97
N THR A 742 21.61 4.56 7.13
CA THR A 742 22.01 3.78 8.31
C THR A 742 21.84 2.29 8.07
N ILE A 743 20.71 1.85 7.49
CA ILE A 743 20.49 0.44 7.14
C ILE A 743 21.52 -0.04 6.10
N CYS A 744 21.85 0.78 5.11
CA CYS A 744 22.88 0.49 4.12
C CYS A 744 24.26 0.28 4.78
N MET A 745 24.62 1.14 5.74
CA MET A 745 25.86 0.97 6.51
C MET A 745 25.85 -0.28 7.38
N ILE A 746 24.72 -0.64 7.99
CA ILE A 746 24.58 -1.88 8.77
C ILE A 746 24.76 -3.10 7.87
N ALA A 747 24.16 -3.11 6.67
CA ALA A 747 24.31 -4.19 5.70
C ALA A 747 25.78 -4.40 5.27
N ASP A 748 26.53 -3.32 5.03
CA ASP A 748 27.97 -3.41 4.72
C ASP A 748 28.80 -3.85 5.94
N TYR A 749 28.54 -3.26 7.11
CA TYR A 749 29.24 -3.57 8.36
C TYR A 749 29.18 -5.06 8.71
N THR A 750 27.98 -5.63 8.65
CA THR A 750 27.70 -7.03 8.99
C THR A 750 28.29 -8.01 7.98
N LYS A 751 28.28 -7.67 6.69
CA LYS A 751 28.91 -8.48 5.62
C LYS A 751 30.40 -8.73 5.85
N HIS A 752 31.13 -7.73 6.37
CA HIS A 752 32.58 -7.79 6.51
C HIS A 752 33.07 -8.28 7.88
N LYS A 753 32.42 -7.91 8.99
CA LYS A 753 32.90 -8.26 10.34
C LYS A 753 32.38 -9.57 10.92
N LEU A 754 31.24 -10.07 10.44
CA LEU A 754 30.70 -11.34 10.93
C LEU A 754 31.31 -12.55 10.22
N ARG A 755 31.73 -12.40 8.96
CA ARG A 755 32.40 -13.45 8.17
C ARG A 755 33.71 -13.93 8.80
N ASP A 756 34.43 -13.09 9.53
CA ASP A 756 35.75 -13.40 10.12
C ASP A 756 35.66 -14.11 11.50
N ARG A 757 34.46 -14.30 12.07
CA ARG A 757 34.26 -14.95 13.39
C ARG A 757 33.65 -16.35 13.33
N TYR A 758 33.66 -16.99 12.16
CA TYR A 758 33.00 -18.27 11.87
C TYR A 758 33.78 -19.54 12.26
N SER A 759 34.80 -19.45 13.12
CA SER A 759 35.76 -20.55 13.30
C SER A 759 35.77 -21.23 14.67
N ASP A 760 34.77 -21.01 15.53
CA ASP A 760 34.73 -21.73 16.81
C ASP A 760 33.30 -21.95 17.31
N ASP A 761 32.81 -23.19 17.16
CA ASP A 761 32.54 -24.11 18.29
C ASP A 761 31.48 -25.15 17.87
N GLY A 762 31.88 -26.41 17.79
CA GLY A 762 31.05 -27.55 17.40
C GLY A 762 30.03 -27.96 18.46
N LYS A 763 29.13 -27.07 18.84
CA LYS A 763 27.99 -27.37 19.73
C LYS A 763 26.73 -27.67 18.91
N SER A 764 25.91 -28.60 19.42
CA SER A 764 24.66 -29.06 18.80
C SER A 764 23.80 -27.88 18.35
N ILE A 765 23.39 -27.90 17.09
CA ILE A 765 22.58 -26.86 16.45
C ILE A 765 21.18 -26.86 17.08
N ASP A 766 20.96 -25.99 18.06
CA ASP A 766 19.61 -25.71 18.53
C ASP A 766 18.90 -24.86 17.45
N GLN A 767 17.83 -25.38 16.85
CA GLN A 767 17.17 -24.75 15.70
C GLN A 767 16.51 -23.40 16.05
N ARG A 768 16.36 -23.09 17.35
CA ARG A 768 15.73 -21.87 17.88
C ARG A 768 16.69 -20.78 18.33
N ALA A 769 18.00 -21.00 18.28
CA ALA A 769 18.99 -20.00 18.72
C ALA A 769 19.19 -18.89 17.66
N PHE A 770 19.24 -17.63 18.11
CA PHE A 770 19.52 -16.47 17.25
C PHE A 770 20.83 -16.64 16.48
N ARG A 771 20.80 -16.33 15.17
CA ARG A 771 22.00 -16.40 14.31
C ARG A 771 22.39 -15.02 13.82
N ARG A 772 23.67 -14.69 13.98
CA ARG A 772 24.23 -13.39 13.56
C ARG A 772 24.10 -13.12 12.06
N GLU A 773 24.02 -14.18 11.25
CA GLU A 773 23.81 -14.10 9.80
C GLU A 773 22.49 -13.42 9.42
N TYR A 774 21.50 -13.43 10.32
CA TYR A 774 20.19 -12.83 10.07
C TYR A 774 20.26 -11.33 9.82
N ILE A 775 21.12 -10.58 10.52
CA ILE A 775 21.17 -9.11 10.35
C ILE A 775 21.58 -8.74 8.91
N ALA A 776 22.55 -9.45 8.33
CA ALA A 776 23.05 -9.15 6.99
C ALA A 776 21.97 -9.40 5.92
N GLU A 777 21.26 -10.52 6.00
CA GLU A 777 20.19 -10.85 5.06
C GLU A 777 18.96 -9.95 5.25
N LEU A 778 18.56 -9.71 6.50
CA LEU A 778 17.44 -8.83 6.83
C LEU A 778 17.70 -7.38 6.42
N SER A 779 18.86 -6.81 6.77
CA SER A 779 19.18 -5.42 6.40
C SER A 779 19.20 -5.21 4.89
N LYS A 780 19.72 -6.17 4.11
CA LYS A 780 19.67 -6.14 2.64
C LYS A 780 18.24 -6.23 2.11
N GLY A 781 17.44 -7.17 2.62
CA GLY A 781 16.05 -7.35 2.21
C GLY A 781 15.17 -6.15 2.53
N VAL A 782 15.25 -5.66 3.77
CA VAL A 782 14.54 -4.46 4.24
C VAL A 782 14.94 -3.23 3.42
N LEU A 783 16.24 -3.02 3.18
CA LEU A 783 16.69 -1.89 2.36
C LEU A 783 16.12 -1.95 0.95
N MET A 784 16.09 -3.14 0.34
CA MET A 784 15.49 -3.33 -0.99
C MET A 784 14.00 -3.01 -0.97
N ALA A 785 13.24 -3.58 -0.02
CA ALA A 785 11.81 -3.39 0.10
C ALA A 785 11.41 -1.91 0.34
N MET A 786 12.18 -1.19 1.15
CA MET A 786 11.95 0.23 1.42
C MET A 786 12.28 1.12 0.22
N CYS A 787 13.39 0.85 -0.49
CA CYS A 787 13.78 1.60 -1.69
C CYS A 787 12.78 1.43 -2.84
N GLU A 788 12.07 0.30 -2.90
CA GLU A 788 11.05 0.04 -3.92
C GLU A 788 9.71 0.74 -3.65
N GLN A 789 9.53 1.38 -2.50
CA GLN A 789 8.31 2.13 -2.22
C GLN A 789 8.25 3.40 -3.07
N GLU A 790 7.10 3.65 -3.72
CA GLU A 790 6.90 4.82 -4.57
C GLU A 790 7.20 6.13 -3.82
N TRP A 791 6.60 6.29 -2.64
CA TRP A 791 6.70 7.51 -1.85
C TRP A 791 8.14 7.78 -1.39
N VAL A 792 8.91 6.73 -1.08
CA VAL A 792 10.34 6.82 -0.76
C VAL A 792 11.12 7.29 -1.98
N THR A 793 10.88 6.66 -3.13
CA THR A 793 11.52 7.03 -4.40
C THR A 793 11.26 8.50 -4.74
N GLN A 794 9.99 8.95 -4.67
CA GLN A 794 9.62 10.35 -4.90
C GLN A 794 10.33 11.29 -3.93
N ARG A 795 10.44 10.94 -2.65
CA ARG A 795 11.12 11.76 -1.64
C ARG A 795 12.62 11.89 -1.93
N ILE A 796 13.28 10.80 -2.32
CA ILE A 796 14.71 10.84 -2.69
C ILE A 796 14.93 11.64 -3.97
N TYR A 797 14.07 11.51 -4.98
CA TYR A 797 14.12 12.37 -6.18
C TYR A 797 14.07 13.85 -5.83
N ARG A 798 13.11 14.27 -4.98
CA ARG A 798 12.99 15.67 -4.53
C ARG A 798 14.28 16.17 -3.89
N ARG A 799 14.90 15.39 -3.00
CA ARG A 799 16.19 15.78 -2.38
C ARG A 799 17.31 15.96 -3.40
N CYS A 800 17.37 15.07 -4.39
CA CYS A 800 18.38 15.15 -5.45
C CYS A 800 18.19 16.39 -6.34
N GLU A 801 16.95 16.77 -6.62
CA GLU A 801 16.58 17.99 -7.35
C GLU A 801 16.92 19.26 -6.58
N ASP A 802 16.69 19.27 -5.26
CA ASP A 802 17.08 20.34 -4.35
C ASP A 802 18.61 20.44 -4.16
N GLY A 803 19.38 19.54 -4.77
CA GLY A 803 20.85 19.51 -4.71
C GLY A 803 21.44 18.89 -3.44
N ALA A 804 20.59 18.46 -2.51
CA ALA A 804 20.92 17.89 -1.20
C ALA A 804 21.39 16.42 -1.27
N MET A 805 22.34 16.11 -2.16
CA MET A 805 22.89 14.76 -2.32
C MET A 805 24.04 14.43 -1.36
N ASP A 806 24.42 15.37 -0.47
CA ASP A 806 25.57 15.21 0.43
C ASP A 806 25.38 14.07 1.44
N CYS A 807 24.11 13.73 1.76
CA CYS A 807 23.76 12.58 2.57
C CYS A 807 24.27 11.24 1.99
N PHE A 808 24.42 11.15 0.66
CA PHE A 808 24.98 9.97 -0.02
C PHE A 808 26.51 10.06 -0.19
N SER A 809 27.11 11.23 0.01
CA SER A 809 28.55 11.46 -0.21
C SER A 809 29.39 11.48 1.07
N SER A 810 28.85 11.01 2.21
CA SER A 810 29.58 10.99 3.48
C SER A 810 30.83 10.10 3.41
N HIS A 811 31.87 10.42 4.17
CA HIS A 811 33.14 9.67 4.14
C HIS A 811 32.96 8.17 4.40
N GLN A 812 32.01 7.81 5.28
CA GLN A 812 31.69 6.41 5.59
C GLN A 812 31.04 5.68 4.41
N LEU A 813 30.20 6.36 3.62
CA LEU A 813 29.52 5.80 2.46
C LEU A 813 30.38 5.76 1.18
N ARG A 814 31.42 6.60 1.11
CA ARG A 814 32.38 6.54 0.00
C ARG A 814 33.17 5.24 0.01
N LYS A 815 33.42 4.67 1.19
CA LYS A 815 34.00 3.33 1.31
C LYS A 815 33.05 2.34 0.63
N ASN A 816 33.60 1.50 -0.25
CA ASN A 816 32.84 0.52 -1.05
C ASN A 816 31.76 1.12 -1.99
N CYS A 817 31.74 2.44 -2.23
CA CYS A 817 30.74 3.11 -3.07
C CYS A 817 29.28 2.85 -2.62
N LEU A 818 29.06 2.73 -1.31
CA LEU A 818 27.75 2.45 -0.71
C LEU A 818 26.74 3.57 -1.00
N GLY A 819 27.19 4.83 -0.93
CA GLY A 819 26.36 5.98 -1.26
C GLY A 819 25.78 5.91 -2.66
N GLN A 820 26.63 5.56 -3.62
CA GLN A 820 26.23 5.36 -5.01
C GLN A 820 25.29 4.17 -5.20
N GLN A 821 25.55 3.05 -4.53
CA GLN A 821 24.69 1.88 -4.58
C GLN A 821 23.30 2.17 -4.00
N LEU A 822 23.25 2.85 -2.85
CA LEU A 822 22.00 3.22 -2.20
C LEU A 822 21.19 4.18 -3.07
N LEU A 823 21.81 5.23 -3.60
CA LEU A 823 21.13 6.19 -4.47
C LEU A 823 20.52 5.49 -5.68
N ARG A 824 21.28 4.57 -6.31
CA ARG A 824 20.79 3.78 -7.45
C ARG A 824 19.58 2.93 -7.08
N MET A 825 19.61 2.26 -5.93
CA MET A 825 18.49 1.46 -5.46
C MET A 825 17.25 2.34 -5.18
N ALA A 826 17.44 3.49 -4.55
CA ALA A 826 16.35 4.37 -4.13
C ALA A 826 15.71 5.20 -5.26
N LEU A 827 16.38 5.32 -6.42
CA LEU A 827 15.87 6.07 -7.57
C LEU A 827 15.27 5.18 -8.67
N ARG A 828 15.48 3.87 -8.61
CA ARG A 828 14.99 2.89 -9.59
C ARG A 828 13.76 2.18 -9.04
N ARG A 829 12.79 1.92 -9.92
CA ARG A 829 11.47 1.38 -9.55
C ARG A 829 11.51 -0.14 -9.39
N ARG A 830 10.42 -0.69 -8.83
CA ARG A 830 10.26 -2.14 -8.64
C ARG A 830 10.34 -2.92 -9.96
N SER A 831 9.86 -2.35 -11.07
CA SER A 831 10.01 -2.89 -12.44
C SER A 831 11.47 -3.13 -12.83
N GLU A 832 12.39 -2.31 -12.33
CA GLU A 832 13.83 -2.37 -12.63
C GLU A 832 14.62 -3.23 -11.64
N ARG A 833 13.96 -4.03 -10.79
CA ARG A 833 14.63 -4.83 -9.74
C ARG A 833 15.77 -5.69 -10.30
N GLU A 834 15.57 -6.34 -11.45
CA GLU A 834 16.62 -7.16 -12.06
C GLU A 834 17.78 -6.29 -12.58
N ILE A 835 17.47 -5.16 -13.23
CA ILE A 835 18.47 -4.19 -13.68
C ILE A 835 19.30 -3.67 -12.50
N VAL A 836 18.67 -3.37 -11.35
CA VAL A 836 19.35 -2.95 -10.13
C VAL A 836 20.31 -4.03 -9.63
N ARG A 837 19.93 -5.31 -9.68
CA ARG A 837 20.80 -6.44 -9.32
C ARG A 837 22.02 -6.49 -10.24
N GLU A 838 21.81 -6.44 -11.55
CA GLU A 838 22.90 -6.45 -12.54
C GLU A 838 23.84 -5.26 -12.35
N LEU A 839 23.31 -4.05 -12.15
CA LEU A 839 24.11 -2.85 -11.89
C LEU A 839 24.90 -2.95 -10.59
N THR A 840 24.34 -3.61 -9.56
CA THR A 840 25.06 -3.87 -8.30
C THR A 840 26.25 -4.80 -8.53
N ILE A 841 26.08 -5.85 -9.35
CA ILE A 841 27.17 -6.76 -9.75
C ILE A 841 28.24 -5.99 -10.53
N CYS A 842 27.85 -5.20 -11.53
CA CYS A 842 28.78 -4.39 -12.33
C CYS A 842 29.56 -3.38 -11.48
N ASN A 843 28.91 -2.75 -10.50
CA ASN A 843 29.58 -1.82 -9.56
C ASN A 843 30.66 -2.53 -8.71
N GLY A 844 30.41 -3.79 -8.33
CA GLY A 844 31.42 -4.61 -7.63
C GLY A 844 32.61 -5.00 -8.51
N ASN A 845 32.40 -5.11 -9.83
CA ASN A 845 33.45 -5.50 -10.78
C ASN A 845 34.39 -4.34 -11.14
N SER A 846 33.85 -3.23 -11.67
CA SER A 846 34.61 -2.01 -11.97
C SER A 846 33.69 -0.83 -12.29
N LYS A 847 34.20 0.41 -12.14
CA LYS A 847 33.47 1.61 -12.59
C LYS A 847 33.17 1.59 -14.09
N LYS A 848 34.08 1.08 -14.92
CA LYS A 848 33.85 0.91 -16.36
C LYS A 848 32.67 -0.03 -16.63
N SER A 849 32.66 -1.21 -16.03
CA SER A 849 31.55 -2.17 -16.19
C SER A 849 30.21 -1.58 -15.78
N LEU A 850 30.19 -0.80 -14.69
CA LEU A 850 28.99 -0.08 -14.27
C LEU A 850 28.55 0.97 -15.29
N ILE A 851 29.45 1.81 -15.78
CA ILE A 851 29.14 2.86 -16.77
C ILE A 851 28.61 2.21 -18.06
N ASP A 852 29.29 1.18 -18.56
CA ASP A 852 28.88 0.44 -19.76
C ASP A 852 27.46 -0.11 -19.59
N LYS A 853 27.17 -0.73 -18.44
CA LYS A 853 25.83 -1.27 -18.17
C LYS A 853 24.78 -0.16 -18.00
N LEU A 854 25.09 0.93 -17.31
CA LEU A 854 24.19 2.09 -17.15
C LEU A 854 23.77 2.68 -18.50
N LEU A 855 24.73 2.83 -19.43
CA LEU A 855 24.46 3.33 -20.78
C LEU A 855 23.68 2.30 -21.61
N ASN A 856 23.97 1.00 -21.46
CA ASN A 856 23.27 -0.06 -22.18
C ASN A 856 21.79 -0.21 -21.79
N VAL A 857 21.44 0.05 -20.53
CA VAL A 857 20.05 -0.04 -20.04
C VAL A 857 19.32 1.31 -20.02
N LEU A 858 19.97 2.37 -20.52
CA LEU A 858 19.42 3.73 -20.52
C LEU A 858 18.18 3.80 -21.42
N ASN A 859 17.07 4.24 -20.83
CA ASN A 859 15.82 4.50 -21.52
C ASN A 859 15.19 5.80 -21.01
N ILE A 860 14.10 6.25 -21.63
CA ILE A 860 13.43 7.51 -21.27
C ILE A 860 12.97 7.55 -19.80
N TRP A 861 12.61 6.40 -19.22
CA TRP A 861 12.08 6.30 -17.86
C TRP A 861 13.15 6.30 -16.78
N ASN A 862 14.33 5.75 -17.05
CA ASN A 862 15.43 5.68 -16.08
C ASN A 862 16.55 6.71 -16.34
N THR A 863 16.35 7.62 -17.29
CA THR A 863 17.30 8.70 -17.60
C THR A 863 17.59 9.57 -16.37
N ARG A 864 16.56 9.94 -15.59
CA ARG A 864 16.72 10.75 -14.37
C ARG A 864 17.51 10.01 -13.28
N ALA A 865 17.21 8.73 -13.04
CA ALA A 865 17.95 7.89 -12.10
C ALA A 865 19.43 7.81 -12.50
N THR A 866 19.69 7.52 -13.79
CA THR A 866 21.04 7.38 -14.34
C THR A 866 21.82 8.69 -14.29
N TYR A 867 21.16 9.83 -14.54
CA TYR A 867 21.75 11.15 -14.39
C TYR A 867 22.24 11.40 -12.95
N PHE A 868 21.40 11.13 -11.94
CA PHE A 868 21.80 11.33 -10.55
C PHE A 868 22.89 10.33 -10.10
N ASP A 869 22.88 9.11 -10.63
CA ASP A 869 23.94 8.11 -10.41
C ASP A 869 25.29 8.63 -10.94
N PHE A 870 25.33 9.14 -12.18
CA PHE A 870 26.55 9.77 -12.73
C PHE A 870 26.95 11.04 -11.98
N LYS A 871 25.98 11.90 -11.62
CA LYS A 871 26.25 13.14 -10.89
C LYS A 871 26.91 12.87 -9.54
N LEU A 872 26.44 11.85 -8.81
CA LEU A 872 27.06 11.44 -7.56
C LEU A 872 28.46 10.85 -7.80
N MET A 873 28.62 10.00 -8.81
CA MET A 873 29.93 9.42 -9.18
C MET A 873 30.98 10.50 -9.48
N ILE A 874 30.60 11.56 -10.22
CA ILE A 874 31.49 12.70 -10.52
C ILE A 874 31.84 13.47 -9.24
N ARG A 875 30.86 13.76 -8.38
CA ARG A 875 31.10 14.45 -7.09
C ARG A 875 32.06 13.68 -6.20
N GLU A 876 31.97 12.36 -6.16
CA GLU A 876 32.88 11.52 -5.38
C GLU A 876 34.32 11.62 -5.91
N VAL A 877 34.52 11.62 -7.23
CA VAL A 877 35.85 11.77 -7.87
C VAL A 877 36.43 13.17 -7.70
N GLN A 878 35.63 14.22 -7.89
CA GLN A 878 36.08 15.61 -7.75
C GLN A 878 36.59 15.94 -6.34
N ASN A 879 36.01 15.33 -5.31
CA ASN A 879 36.45 15.51 -3.93
C ASN A 879 37.78 14.80 -3.58
N PHE A 880 38.27 13.88 -4.43
CA PHE A 880 39.65 13.36 -4.34
C PHE A 880 40.66 14.28 -5.06
N GLY A 881 40.17 15.20 -5.91
CA GLY A 881 40.96 16.04 -6.79
C GLY A 881 41.07 17.49 -6.35
N PHE A 882 41.52 17.76 -5.12
CA PHE A 882 42.30 18.98 -4.88
C PHE A 882 43.72 18.80 -5.44
N CYS A 883 43.78 18.66 -6.78
CA CYS A 883 44.90 18.95 -7.65
C CYS A 883 44.33 19.22 -9.05
N SER A 884 43.84 20.46 -9.20
CA SER A 884 43.79 21.28 -10.41
C SER A 884 43.31 20.66 -11.73
N GLY A 885 42.04 20.92 -12.05
CA GLY A 885 41.67 21.80 -13.17
C GLY A 885 41.73 21.24 -14.59
N TYR A 886 40.67 20.53 -15.05
CA TYR A 886 40.36 20.39 -16.49
C TYR A 886 38.90 20.06 -16.86
N LEU A 887 37.91 20.21 -15.96
CA LEU A 887 36.52 19.79 -16.24
C LEU A 887 35.46 20.87 -15.94
N TYR A 888 35.72 22.12 -16.34
CA TYR A 888 34.75 23.22 -16.21
C TYR A 888 33.79 23.39 -17.41
N ASN A 889 33.86 22.54 -18.44
CA ASN A 889 33.14 22.78 -19.71
C ASN A 889 32.02 21.77 -20.04
N PHE A 890 31.51 20.99 -19.09
CA PHE A 890 30.41 20.04 -19.36
C PHE A 890 29.08 20.32 -18.62
N SER A 891 28.93 21.50 -18.02
CA SER A 891 27.66 21.94 -17.43
C SER A 891 27.12 23.17 -18.15
N HIS A 892 26.59 22.97 -19.35
CA HIS A 892 25.56 23.84 -19.92
C HIS A 892 24.57 23.04 -20.75
#